data_AF-A0A364MSN7-F1
#
_entry.id   AF-A0A364MSN7-F1
#
_cell.length_a   1.000
_cell.length_b   1.000
_cell.length_c   1.000
_cell.angle_alpha   90.00
_cell.angle_beta   90.00
_cell.angle_gamma   90.00
#
_symmetry.space_group_name_H-M   'P 1'
#
loop_
_entity.id
_entity.type
_entity.pdbx_description
1 polymer ?
#
loop_
_entity_poly.entity_id
_entity_poly.type
_entity_poly.pdbx_seq_one_letter_code
_entity_poly.pdbx_strand_id
1 'polypeptide(L)'
;MAVNNGTDRECGNAQDIDFRDPAIYAEFENKWSSIPDDEAGWLQRAQEVADVLATDAVVRDRESKSPRGEVALLKHSGLLKVLGTRQYGGGGQPWSVVGMLLGYHLLWSTTANIVGSPEQADRIQKLIIGNNYFISGAVNPRDSDLSIKSDGDNIVFNGFKFFNTGGVVSDLTVLEGVYENTGNHIFAFAKTDQPGIQFGHDWNNIGLRLTESGSVKISEVRVPWEDALGWDFEKKEPDSRALKVPFASLLLPAIQLVFSNFYLGIALGAQRYAAKYTLSGTRAWPFGGDNKEKATEEFYILERYGNFHAHLRAATAIADRAGQEVDAIFRQYGGNFESRAKLTARERGELAEWVASVKVVTTDTSLRVTSGVFEVTGAKATSQKILVEEDHQITNTMASVAHSPYIRGRNQLIVINIKGSSREGLAGKDRRERVKRQSEQHDRMLGTRFSLPRELDVSAELQSLAQLYDDYTMHSNLPLFDTLPNLQMRDSIGFFQHAIKAASLASAARQRLQSGLMAKASEEYGQAIAKVNAALRDESLVEDDSLLSGIFWAGMFEVLVTDRVANNTPPDVHGCHPHINGALALLQLRAKRNLVTEMDKATFVFIRHTMMHGLGYNSNAFILRGLQVSLWIQWCEKQ
;
A
#
# COMPACT_ATOMS: atom_id res chain seq x y z
N MET A 1 35.98 -13.56 16.55
CA MET A 1 35.75 -14.91 15.97
C MET A 1 35.09 -14.65 14.64
N ALA A 2 35.60 -15.21 13.54
CA ALA A 2 35.06 -14.96 12.20
C ALA A 2 33.52 -15.04 12.22
N VAL A 3 32.87 -13.97 11.75
CA VAL A 3 31.42 -13.86 11.66
C VAL A 3 30.95 -14.84 10.61
N ASN A 4 30.90 -16.12 10.96
CA ASN A 4 30.36 -17.16 10.09
C ASN A 4 28.86 -16.89 10.02
N ASN A 5 28.37 -16.48 8.86
CA ASN A 5 26.97 -16.63 8.52
C ASN A 5 26.71 -18.14 8.43
N GLY A 6 25.56 -18.61 8.90
CA GLY A 6 25.20 -20.02 8.90
C GLY A 6 25.26 -20.64 7.50
N THR A 7 25.18 -19.83 6.44
CA THR A 7 25.35 -20.23 5.05
C THR A 7 26.79 -20.43 4.59
N ASP A 8 27.82 -20.06 5.38
CA ASP A 8 29.25 -20.22 5.04
C ASP A 8 29.76 -21.67 5.14
N ARG A 9 28.86 -22.65 5.20
CA ARG A 9 29.15 -24.07 5.31
C ARG A 9 28.77 -24.80 4.01
N GLU A 10 29.56 -25.80 3.64
CA GLU A 10 29.50 -26.49 2.33
C GLU A 10 28.24 -27.33 2.07
N CYS A 11 27.29 -27.40 3.00
CA CYS A 11 26.20 -28.37 2.93
C CYS A 11 24.99 -27.94 2.08
N GLY A 12 24.89 -26.68 1.64
CA GLY A 12 23.82 -26.16 0.75
C GLY A 12 24.35 -25.32 -0.41
N ASN A 13 23.46 -24.80 -1.27
CA ASN A 13 23.85 -24.02 -2.46
C ASN A 13 23.81 -22.49 -2.26
N ALA A 14 23.74 -22.02 -1.01
CA ALA A 14 23.72 -20.59 -0.70
C ALA A 14 24.98 -19.84 -1.16
N GLN A 15 26.10 -20.56 -1.32
CA GLN A 15 27.39 -20.05 -1.81
C GLN A 15 27.46 -19.87 -3.33
N ASP A 16 26.49 -20.39 -4.08
CA ASP A 16 26.53 -20.44 -5.54
C ASP A 16 26.09 -19.12 -6.22
N ILE A 17 26.17 -18.00 -5.52
CA ILE A 17 25.79 -16.68 -5.99
C ILE A 17 26.90 -15.66 -5.69
N ASP A 18 27.12 -14.70 -6.60
CA ASP A 18 28.03 -13.60 -6.35
C ASP A 18 27.52 -12.76 -5.17
N PHE A 19 28.40 -12.52 -4.20
CA PHE A 19 28.06 -11.83 -2.96
C PHE A 19 29.06 -10.73 -2.66
N ARG A 20 28.59 -9.77 -1.88
CA ARG A 20 29.44 -8.70 -1.37
C ARG A 20 30.21 -9.19 -0.15
N ASP A 21 31.54 -9.12 -0.21
CA ASP A 21 32.45 -9.64 0.80
C ASP A 21 32.19 -8.99 2.18
N PRO A 22 31.91 -9.78 3.24
CA PRO A 22 31.82 -9.29 4.61
C PRO A 22 33.01 -8.46 5.10
N ALA A 23 34.22 -8.69 4.58
CA ALA A 23 35.42 -7.99 5.00
C ALA A 23 35.35 -6.48 4.79
N ILE A 24 34.51 -5.97 3.88
CA ILE A 24 34.38 -4.52 3.64
C ILE A 24 33.85 -3.76 4.86
N TYR A 25 33.17 -4.44 5.79
CA TYR A 25 32.65 -3.83 7.03
C TYR A 25 33.37 -4.31 8.28
N ALA A 26 34.51 -5.00 8.16
CA ALA A 26 35.24 -5.55 9.30
C ALA A 26 35.67 -4.49 10.33
N GLU A 27 35.91 -3.24 9.90
CA GLU A 27 36.24 -2.14 10.81
C GLU A 27 35.11 -1.84 11.82
N PHE A 28 33.85 -2.12 11.46
CA PHE A 28 32.69 -1.84 12.29
C PHE A 28 32.52 -2.86 13.43
N GLU A 29 33.15 -4.03 13.35
CA GLU A 29 33.16 -5.02 14.43
C GLU A 29 33.74 -4.41 15.73
N ASN A 30 34.83 -3.65 15.60
CA ASN A 30 35.48 -3.01 16.73
C ASN A 30 34.81 -1.67 17.10
N LYS A 31 34.21 -0.97 16.13
CA LYS A 31 33.51 0.31 16.36
C LYS A 31 32.31 0.14 17.31
N TRP A 32 31.57 -0.94 17.17
CA TRP A 32 30.36 -1.22 17.95
C TRP A 32 30.54 -2.42 18.88
N SER A 33 31.56 -2.37 19.74
CA SER A 33 31.89 -3.43 20.68
C SER A 33 30.83 -3.69 21.76
N SER A 34 29.86 -2.79 21.93
CA SER A 34 28.73 -2.93 22.84
C SER A 34 27.38 -2.60 22.17
N ILE A 35 26.32 -3.22 22.70
CA ILE A 35 24.94 -2.87 22.33
C ILE A 35 24.49 -1.59 23.04
N PRO A 36 23.58 -0.80 22.47
CA PRO A 36 22.98 0.34 23.16
C PRO A 36 22.14 -0.05 24.38
N ASP A 37 22.12 0.82 25.40
CA ASP A 37 21.42 0.58 26.67
C ASP A 37 19.93 0.94 26.63
N ASP A 38 19.58 1.99 25.87
CA ASP A 38 18.26 2.59 25.79
C ASP A 38 17.76 2.80 24.35
N GLU A 39 16.49 3.15 24.22
CA GLU A 39 15.81 3.37 22.95
C GLU A 39 16.52 4.41 22.07
N ALA A 40 16.94 5.54 22.65
CA ALA A 40 17.63 6.59 21.93
C ALA A 40 18.96 6.10 21.32
N GLY A 41 19.73 5.32 22.07
CA GLY A 41 20.96 4.70 21.59
C GLY A 41 20.72 3.68 20.46
N TRP A 42 19.61 2.91 20.52
CA TRP A 42 19.23 2.01 19.42
C TRP A 42 18.86 2.76 18.15
N LEU A 43 18.10 3.85 18.27
CA LEU A 43 17.75 4.73 17.13
C LEU A 43 19.00 5.40 16.55
N GLN A 44 19.91 5.87 17.40
CA GLN A 44 21.20 6.40 16.94
C GLN A 44 22.03 5.35 16.22
N ARG A 45 22.15 4.13 16.76
CA ARG A 45 22.87 3.02 16.10
C ARG A 45 22.27 2.70 14.73
N ALA A 46 20.95 2.69 14.62
CA ALA A 46 20.26 2.48 13.35
C ALA A 46 20.57 3.61 12.34
N GLN A 47 20.62 4.86 12.79
CA GLN A 47 21.02 5.98 11.94
C GLN A 47 22.49 5.88 11.48
N GLU A 48 23.41 5.53 12.37
CA GLU A 48 24.83 5.34 12.02
C GLU A 48 25.02 4.23 10.97
N VAL A 49 24.30 3.11 11.10
CA VAL A 49 24.30 2.04 10.08
C VAL A 49 23.67 2.52 8.78
N ALA A 50 22.58 3.27 8.84
CA ALA A 50 21.95 3.84 7.65
C ALA A 50 22.89 4.82 6.91
N ASP A 51 23.66 5.62 7.64
CA ASP A 51 24.65 6.55 7.06
C ASP A 51 25.77 5.79 6.35
N VAL A 52 26.25 4.68 6.92
CA VAL A 52 27.23 3.79 6.28
C VAL A 52 26.66 3.22 4.98
N LEU A 53 25.47 2.63 5.04
CA LEU A 53 24.80 2.04 3.87
C LEU A 53 24.44 3.09 2.80
N ALA A 54 24.16 4.33 3.17
CA ALA A 54 23.84 5.38 2.21
C ALA A 54 25.00 5.75 1.29
N THR A 55 26.25 5.48 1.70
CA THR A 55 27.45 5.86 0.93
C THR A 55 27.56 5.17 -0.43
N ASP A 56 26.98 3.98 -0.57
CA ASP A 56 27.13 3.14 -1.77
C ASP A 56 25.82 2.44 -2.19
N ALA A 57 24.67 2.87 -1.67
CA ALA A 57 23.36 2.27 -1.95
C ALA A 57 23.09 2.09 -3.45
N VAL A 58 23.45 3.10 -4.26
CA VAL A 58 23.38 3.12 -5.72
C VAL A 58 24.20 2.00 -6.37
N VAL A 59 25.43 1.86 -5.87
CA VAL A 59 26.37 0.87 -6.39
C VAL A 59 25.86 -0.52 -6.04
N ARG A 60 25.44 -0.73 -4.79
CA ARG A 60 24.87 -1.99 -4.32
C ARG A 60 23.63 -2.40 -5.10
N ASP A 61 22.69 -1.48 -5.29
CA ASP A 61 21.48 -1.75 -6.06
C ASP A 61 21.79 -2.17 -7.50
N ARG A 62 22.70 -1.43 -8.17
CA ARG A 62 23.11 -1.73 -9.55
C ARG A 62 23.88 -3.05 -9.66
N GLU A 63 24.77 -3.33 -8.73
CA GLU A 63 25.55 -4.58 -8.70
C GLU A 63 24.66 -5.80 -8.43
N SER A 64 23.58 -5.63 -7.66
CA SER A 64 22.63 -6.71 -7.33
C SER A 64 23.31 -7.97 -6.77
N LYS A 65 24.45 -7.80 -6.09
CA LYS A 65 25.17 -8.88 -5.41
C LYS A 65 24.48 -9.23 -4.09
N SER A 66 24.56 -10.49 -3.70
CA SER A 66 23.96 -10.95 -2.43
C SER A 66 24.51 -10.16 -1.22
N PRO A 67 23.65 -9.66 -0.32
CA PRO A 67 24.00 -8.63 0.67
C PRO A 67 24.67 -9.19 1.94
N ARG A 68 25.64 -10.09 1.79
CA ARG A 68 26.32 -10.72 2.93
C ARG A 68 27.13 -9.74 3.75
N GLY A 69 27.78 -8.77 3.09
CA GLY A 69 28.45 -7.67 3.76
C GLY A 69 27.48 -6.85 4.60
N GLU A 70 26.33 -6.47 4.05
CA GLU A 70 25.35 -5.67 4.77
C GLU A 70 24.75 -6.44 5.96
N VAL A 71 24.53 -7.75 5.84
CA VAL A 71 24.14 -8.61 6.97
C VAL A 71 25.25 -8.66 8.03
N ALA A 72 26.52 -8.75 7.64
CA ALA A 72 27.65 -8.68 8.57
C ALA A 72 27.71 -7.33 9.31
N LEU A 73 27.48 -6.21 8.61
CA LEU A 73 27.36 -4.89 9.23
C LEU A 73 26.22 -4.84 10.26
N LEU A 74 25.05 -5.40 9.93
CA LEU A 74 23.93 -5.52 10.87
C LEU A 74 24.30 -6.38 12.09
N LYS A 75 25.05 -7.47 11.90
CA LYS A 75 25.58 -8.29 12.99
C LYS A 75 26.56 -7.49 13.87
N HIS A 76 27.52 -6.78 13.28
CA HIS A 76 28.49 -5.96 14.01
C HIS A 76 27.81 -4.84 14.82
N SER A 77 26.78 -4.20 14.25
CA SER A 77 26.04 -3.13 14.92
C SER A 77 25.18 -3.61 16.09
N GLY A 78 24.93 -4.91 16.22
CA GLY A 78 24.03 -5.49 17.21
C GLY A 78 22.54 -5.28 16.92
N LEU A 79 22.18 -4.65 15.79
CA LEU A 79 20.78 -4.33 15.45
C LEU A 79 19.89 -5.58 15.35
N LEU A 80 20.42 -6.73 14.96
CA LEU A 80 19.69 -8.01 14.97
C LEU A 80 19.10 -8.37 16.35
N LYS A 81 19.66 -7.79 17.42
CA LYS A 81 19.31 -8.12 18.80
C LYS A 81 18.33 -7.14 19.43
N VAL A 82 17.85 -6.12 18.70
CA VAL A 82 17.09 -4.99 19.27
C VAL A 82 15.83 -5.44 20.06
N LEU A 83 15.05 -6.39 19.52
CA LEU A 83 13.87 -6.97 20.20
C LEU A 83 14.21 -8.15 21.12
N GLY A 84 15.45 -8.64 21.08
CA GLY A 84 15.87 -9.87 21.73
C GLY A 84 15.85 -9.80 23.26
N THR A 85 15.73 -10.97 23.90
CA THR A 85 15.70 -11.07 25.36
C THR A 85 17.02 -10.61 26.01
N ARG A 86 16.93 -9.66 26.95
CA ARG A 86 18.09 -9.06 27.64
C ARG A 86 19.01 -10.08 28.32
N GLN A 87 18.47 -11.15 28.90
CA GLN A 87 19.27 -12.18 29.58
C GLN A 87 20.28 -12.90 28.67
N TYR A 88 20.08 -12.84 27.35
CA TYR A 88 20.97 -13.42 26.34
C TYR A 88 21.80 -12.36 25.59
N GLY A 89 21.78 -11.11 26.05
CA GLY A 89 22.46 -9.99 25.39
C GLY A 89 21.63 -9.29 24.31
N GLY A 90 20.29 -9.37 24.40
CA GLY A 90 19.37 -8.63 23.55
C GLY A 90 19.05 -7.22 24.06
N GLY A 91 18.49 -6.36 23.20
CA GLY A 91 18.14 -4.98 23.52
C GLY A 91 16.84 -4.82 24.32
N GLY A 92 15.95 -5.82 24.29
CA GLY A 92 14.65 -5.80 24.95
C GLY A 92 13.79 -4.57 24.60
N GLN A 93 13.98 -4.00 23.41
CA GLN A 93 13.22 -2.84 22.95
C GLN A 93 11.83 -3.25 22.50
N PRO A 94 10.85 -2.33 22.56
CA PRO A 94 9.51 -2.58 22.05
C PRO A 94 9.45 -2.55 20.51
N TRP A 95 8.33 -3.00 19.93
CA TRP A 95 8.13 -3.09 18.48
C TRP A 95 8.09 -1.72 17.79
N SER A 96 7.73 -0.65 18.51
CA SER A 96 7.77 0.72 17.98
C SER A 96 9.17 1.21 17.59
N VAL A 97 10.25 0.60 18.11
CA VAL A 97 11.65 0.99 17.83
C VAL A 97 12.17 0.36 16.52
N VAL A 98 11.32 -0.37 15.78
CA VAL A 98 11.74 -1.18 14.62
C VAL A 98 11.68 -0.40 13.30
N GLY A 99 12.85 -0.22 12.66
CA GLY A 99 13.02 0.41 11.34
C GLY A 99 13.22 -0.55 10.14
N MET A 100 13.41 0.06 8.96
CA MET A 100 13.06 -0.46 7.61
C MET A 100 13.89 -1.61 6.99
N LEU A 101 15.11 -1.92 7.44
CA LEU A 101 15.92 -3.01 6.81
C LEU A 101 15.94 -4.31 7.63
N LEU A 102 15.46 -4.24 8.86
CA LEU A 102 15.57 -5.31 9.85
C LEU A 102 14.23 -6.02 10.10
N GLY A 103 13.12 -5.40 9.68
CA GLY A 103 11.79 -5.81 10.11
C GLY A 103 11.42 -7.25 9.73
N TYR A 104 11.90 -7.77 8.60
CA TYR A 104 11.64 -9.17 8.20
C TYR A 104 12.34 -10.14 9.17
N HIS A 105 13.62 -9.91 9.45
CA HIS A 105 14.38 -10.67 10.45
C HIS A 105 13.73 -10.57 11.83
N LEU A 106 13.29 -9.38 12.25
CA LEU A 106 12.72 -9.20 13.59
C LEU A 106 11.40 -9.94 13.78
N LEU A 107 10.55 -9.97 12.77
CA LEU A 107 9.38 -10.84 12.79
C LEU A 107 9.78 -12.31 12.96
N TRP A 108 10.66 -12.81 12.09
CA TRP A 108 11.00 -14.23 12.12
C TRP A 108 11.71 -14.63 13.40
N SER A 109 12.62 -13.79 13.91
CA SER A 109 13.32 -14.01 15.18
C SER A 109 12.39 -14.08 16.39
N THR A 110 11.20 -13.47 16.32
CA THR A 110 10.20 -13.46 17.40
C THR A 110 9.05 -14.43 17.16
N THR A 111 9.09 -15.26 16.11
CA THR A 111 8.01 -16.20 15.77
C THR A 111 7.71 -17.17 16.91
N ALA A 112 8.74 -17.72 17.55
CA ALA A 112 8.57 -18.58 18.72
C ALA A 112 7.89 -17.87 19.90
N ASN A 113 8.10 -16.57 20.08
CA ASN A 113 7.46 -15.77 21.12
C ASN A 113 5.95 -15.62 20.87
N ILE A 114 5.48 -15.77 19.63
CA ILE A 114 4.08 -15.59 19.24
C ILE A 114 3.35 -16.93 19.20
N VAL A 115 3.90 -17.93 18.51
CA VAL A 115 3.22 -19.21 18.25
C VAL A 115 3.78 -20.39 19.05
N GLY A 116 4.98 -20.26 19.64
CA GLY A 116 5.61 -21.31 20.44
C GLY A 116 5.19 -21.30 21.92
N SER A 117 5.52 -22.36 22.65
CA SER A 117 5.44 -22.37 24.11
C SER A 117 6.45 -21.36 24.72
N PRO A 118 6.28 -20.92 25.99
CA PRO A 118 7.27 -20.09 26.67
C PRO A 118 8.67 -20.72 26.70
N GLU A 119 8.76 -22.04 26.84
CA GLU A 119 10.01 -22.81 26.86
C GLU A 119 10.66 -22.84 25.46
N GLN A 120 9.86 -23.06 24.41
CA GLN A 120 10.34 -22.95 23.02
C GLN A 120 10.83 -21.54 22.71
N ALA A 121 10.08 -20.51 23.11
CA ALA A 121 10.46 -19.11 22.93
C ALA A 121 11.79 -18.80 23.64
N ASP A 122 11.95 -19.20 24.89
CA ASP A 122 13.20 -18.98 25.64
C ASP A 122 14.41 -19.68 25.00
N ARG A 123 14.27 -20.97 24.64
CA ARG A 123 15.33 -21.75 23.99
C ARG A 123 15.75 -21.15 22.65
N ILE A 124 14.78 -20.76 21.82
CA ILE A 124 15.05 -20.15 20.52
C ILE A 124 15.65 -18.75 20.66
N GLN A 125 15.17 -17.93 21.60
CA GLN A 125 15.80 -16.62 21.88
C GLN A 125 17.26 -16.78 22.34
N LYS A 126 17.56 -17.77 23.19
CA LYS A 126 18.94 -18.08 23.58
C LYS A 126 19.81 -18.42 22.38
N LEU A 127 19.29 -19.25 21.47
CA LEU A 127 19.99 -19.66 20.26
C LEU A 127 20.27 -18.45 19.34
N ILE A 128 19.23 -17.69 19.00
CA ILE A 128 19.32 -16.58 18.03
C ILE A 128 20.21 -15.46 18.56
N ILE A 129 19.95 -14.99 19.79
CA ILE A 129 20.64 -13.83 20.36
C ILE A 129 22.08 -14.20 20.76
N GLY A 130 22.28 -15.39 21.32
CA GLY A 130 23.60 -15.88 21.73
C GLY A 130 24.57 -16.04 20.57
N ASN A 131 24.08 -16.43 19.39
CA ASN A 131 24.91 -16.59 18.19
C ASN A 131 24.86 -15.41 17.22
N ASN A 132 24.08 -14.36 17.53
CA ASN A 132 23.88 -13.20 16.65
C ASN A 132 23.37 -13.59 15.25
N TYR A 133 22.39 -14.50 15.21
CA TYR A 133 21.86 -15.04 13.96
C TYR A 133 20.90 -14.08 13.25
N PHE A 134 21.08 -13.97 11.94
CA PHE A 134 20.12 -13.45 10.98
C PHE A 134 19.12 -14.54 10.62
N ILE A 135 17.85 -14.16 10.51
CA ILE A 135 16.73 -15.08 10.42
C ILE A 135 15.88 -14.71 9.21
N SER A 136 15.59 -15.68 8.36
CA SER A 136 14.65 -15.55 7.23
C SER A 136 13.37 -16.35 7.46
N GLY A 137 12.47 -16.32 6.49
CA GLY A 137 11.32 -17.21 6.46
C GLY A 137 10.92 -17.59 5.04
N ALA A 138 10.65 -18.87 4.81
CA ALA A 138 10.09 -19.40 3.57
C ALA A 138 8.57 -19.59 3.74
N VAL A 139 7.88 -18.50 4.08
CA VAL A 139 6.46 -18.49 4.43
C VAL A 139 5.73 -17.48 3.55
N ASN A 140 4.95 -17.99 2.60
CA ASN A 140 4.09 -17.18 1.77
C ASN A 140 2.70 -17.85 1.68
N PRO A 141 1.63 -17.19 2.17
CA PRO A 141 0.28 -17.76 2.17
C PRO A 141 -0.36 -17.86 0.78
N ARG A 142 0.34 -17.45 -0.29
CA ARG A 142 -0.10 -17.59 -1.69
C ARG A 142 0.50 -18.78 -2.41
N ASP A 143 1.58 -19.34 -1.88
CA ASP A 143 2.22 -20.52 -2.45
C ASP A 143 1.53 -21.78 -1.91
N SER A 144 1.73 -22.93 -2.56
CA SER A 144 1.39 -24.20 -1.93
C SER A 144 2.14 -24.34 -0.61
N ASP A 145 1.46 -24.85 0.41
CA ASP A 145 2.09 -25.14 1.69
C ASP A 145 3.17 -26.20 1.51
N LEU A 146 4.25 -26.11 2.31
CA LEU A 146 5.16 -27.25 2.42
C LEU A 146 4.38 -28.42 3.03
N SER A 147 4.72 -29.63 2.63
CA SER A 147 4.22 -30.84 3.29
C SER A 147 5.13 -31.22 4.44
N ILE A 148 4.55 -31.64 5.55
CA ILE A 148 5.28 -32.13 6.72
C ILE A 148 4.87 -33.56 7.01
N LYS A 149 5.87 -34.43 7.16
CA LYS A 149 5.71 -35.82 7.61
C LYS A 149 6.44 -36.04 8.92
N SER A 150 5.93 -36.95 9.75
CA SER A 150 6.70 -37.46 10.88
C SER A 150 7.76 -38.46 10.39
N ASP A 151 8.98 -38.36 10.92
CA ASP A 151 10.02 -39.38 10.76
C ASP A 151 10.84 -39.54 12.07
N GLY A 152 10.51 -40.59 12.82
CA GLY A 152 11.06 -40.81 14.17
C GLY A 152 10.82 -39.60 15.08
N ASP A 153 11.92 -39.06 15.62
CA ASP A 153 11.96 -37.88 16.50
C ASP A 153 11.95 -36.54 15.74
N ASN A 154 11.79 -36.57 14.41
CA ASN A 154 11.80 -35.38 13.57
C ASN A 154 10.48 -35.17 12.81
N ILE A 155 10.24 -33.93 12.45
CA ILE A 155 9.38 -33.50 11.35
C ILE A 155 10.23 -33.25 10.11
N VAL A 156 9.71 -33.63 8.95
CA VAL A 156 10.41 -33.53 7.66
C VAL A 156 9.60 -32.67 6.70
N PHE A 157 10.19 -31.56 6.26
CA PHE A 157 9.59 -30.63 5.32
C PHE A 157 9.97 -30.98 3.88
N ASN A 158 8.98 -30.91 3.00
CA ASN A 158 9.14 -31.08 1.55
C ASN A 158 8.23 -30.10 0.79
N GLY A 159 8.75 -29.49 -0.26
CA GLY A 159 7.96 -28.66 -1.16
C GLY A 159 8.78 -27.61 -1.89
N PHE A 160 8.10 -26.57 -2.33
CA PHE A 160 8.68 -25.48 -3.10
C PHE A 160 7.98 -24.17 -2.72
N LYS A 161 8.76 -23.10 -2.58
CA LYS A 161 8.25 -21.74 -2.36
C LYS A 161 8.82 -20.82 -3.43
N PHE A 162 7.99 -19.92 -3.94
CA PHE A 162 8.41 -18.93 -4.93
C PHE A 162 9.16 -17.76 -4.29
N PHE A 163 8.95 -17.52 -2.99
CA PHE A 163 9.57 -16.41 -2.26
C PHE A 163 10.14 -16.87 -0.92
N ASN A 164 11.43 -16.60 -0.70
CA ASN A 164 12.15 -16.95 0.53
C ASN A 164 12.92 -15.80 1.18
N THR A 165 12.43 -14.56 1.09
CA THR A 165 13.11 -13.32 1.53
C THR A 165 14.18 -13.50 2.61
N GLY A 166 15.43 -13.27 2.22
CA GLY A 166 16.62 -13.32 3.07
C GLY A 166 17.21 -14.72 3.27
N GLY A 167 16.66 -15.77 2.66
CA GLY A 167 17.08 -17.15 2.92
C GLY A 167 18.51 -17.44 2.48
N VAL A 168 18.97 -16.88 1.38
CA VAL A 168 20.37 -17.07 0.89
C VAL A 168 21.41 -16.55 1.89
N VAL A 169 21.05 -15.59 2.74
CA VAL A 169 21.95 -14.92 3.69
C VAL A 169 21.62 -15.20 5.17
N SER A 170 20.71 -16.14 5.45
CA SER A 170 20.26 -16.42 6.81
C SER A 170 21.03 -17.53 7.51
N ASP A 171 21.15 -17.41 8.83
CA ASP A 171 21.69 -18.49 9.66
C ASP A 171 20.62 -19.57 9.92
N LEU A 172 19.39 -19.14 10.17
CA LEU A 172 18.21 -19.98 10.31
C LEU A 172 17.08 -19.46 9.41
N THR A 173 16.25 -20.37 8.91
CA THR A 173 15.03 -20.04 8.19
C THR A 173 13.81 -20.63 8.89
N VAL A 174 12.77 -19.82 9.05
CA VAL A 174 11.47 -20.30 9.53
C VAL A 174 10.76 -20.98 8.36
N LEU A 175 10.44 -22.26 8.55
CA LEU A 175 9.61 -23.03 7.62
C LEU A 175 8.19 -23.13 8.17
N GLU A 176 7.24 -23.15 7.26
CA GLU A 176 5.84 -23.43 7.55
C GLU A 176 5.29 -24.43 6.53
N GLY A 177 4.48 -25.36 7.03
CA GLY A 177 3.87 -26.40 6.22
C GLY A 177 2.73 -27.11 6.94
N VAL A 178 1.99 -27.91 6.18
CA VAL A 178 0.85 -28.69 6.66
C VAL A 178 1.29 -30.07 7.11
N TYR A 179 0.95 -30.42 8.34
CA TYR A 179 1.18 -31.76 8.89
C TYR A 179 0.20 -32.78 8.33
N GLU A 180 0.75 -33.89 7.84
CA GLU A 180 0.09 -34.95 7.08
C GLU A 180 -1.35 -35.25 7.51
N ASN A 181 -2.29 -35.12 6.57
CA ASN A 181 -3.71 -35.45 6.73
C ASN A 181 -4.45 -34.69 7.85
N THR A 182 -3.85 -33.67 8.47
CA THR A 182 -4.50 -32.91 9.54
C THR A 182 -5.02 -31.55 9.10
N GLY A 183 -4.42 -30.95 8.05
CA GLY A 183 -4.68 -29.56 7.67
C GLY A 183 -4.15 -28.53 8.68
N ASN A 184 -3.46 -28.97 9.74
CA ASN A 184 -2.85 -28.08 10.72
C ASN A 184 -1.45 -27.67 10.25
N HIS A 185 -1.11 -26.41 10.46
CA HIS A 185 0.17 -25.87 10.07
C HIS A 185 1.17 -25.92 11.23
N ILE A 186 2.43 -26.24 10.94
CA ILE A 186 3.55 -26.19 11.88
C ILE A 186 4.53 -25.13 11.40
N PHE A 187 4.95 -24.25 12.31
CA PHE A 187 6.12 -23.41 12.13
C PHE A 187 7.32 -24.07 12.84
N ALA A 188 8.49 -24.03 12.22
CA ALA A 188 9.72 -24.50 12.84
C ALA A 188 10.95 -23.76 12.31
N PHE A 189 11.99 -23.62 13.13
CA PHE A 189 13.28 -23.06 12.71
C PHE A 189 14.15 -24.18 12.16
N ALA A 190 14.57 -24.07 10.90
CA ALA A 190 15.55 -24.95 10.29
C ALA A 190 16.89 -24.21 10.16
N LYS A 191 18.00 -24.92 10.35
CA LYS A 191 19.30 -24.41 9.90
C LYS A 191 19.28 -24.25 8.38
N THR A 192 19.72 -23.09 7.90
CA THR A 192 19.69 -22.77 6.47
C THR A 192 20.67 -23.61 5.66
N ASP A 193 21.73 -24.13 6.29
CA ASP A 193 22.78 -24.96 5.66
C ASP A 193 22.40 -26.43 5.43
N GLN A 194 21.14 -26.82 5.66
CA GLN A 194 20.73 -28.20 5.37
C GLN A 194 20.77 -28.48 3.86
N PRO A 195 21.32 -29.62 3.39
CA PRO A 195 21.39 -29.97 1.97
C PRO A 195 20.04 -30.00 1.24
N GLY A 196 18.96 -30.20 2.01
CA GLY A 196 17.60 -30.15 1.51
C GLY A 196 17.09 -28.77 1.13
N ILE A 197 17.78 -27.69 1.50
CA ILE A 197 17.42 -26.30 1.18
C ILE A 197 18.23 -25.88 -0.03
N GLN A 198 17.54 -25.72 -1.17
CA GLN A 198 18.16 -25.43 -2.46
C GLN A 198 17.53 -24.15 -3.05
N PHE A 199 18.29 -23.07 -3.05
CA PHE A 199 17.87 -21.76 -3.56
C PHE A 199 17.89 -21.73 -5.09
N GLY A 200 16.90 -21.07 -5.69
CA GLY A 200 16.80 -20.94 -7.14
C GLY A 200 17.76 -19.91 -7.75
N HIS A 201 18.24 -18.95 -6.95
CA HIS A 201 19.06 -17.81 -7.40
C HIS A 201 18.43 -17.05 -8.58
N ASP A 202 17.11 -16.94 -8.56
CA ASP A 202 16.25 -16.41 -9.63
C ASP A 202 15.57 -15.07 -9.26
N TRP A 203 16.04 -14.41 -8.19
CA TRP A 203 15.55 -13.09 -7.80
C TRP A 203 16.09 -12.00 -8.74
N ASN A 204 15.25 -11.51 -9.64
CA ASN A 204 15.58 -10.45 -10.58
C ASN A 204 14.38 -9.53 -10.78
N ASN A 205 14.25 -8.53 -9.90
CA ASN A 205 13.06 -7.71 -9.77
C ASN A 205 13.37 -6.22 -9.99
N ILE A 206 12.34 -5.44 -10.33
CA ILE A 206 12.48 -4.01 -10.61
C ILE A 206 13.09 -3.25 -9.43
N GLY A 207 12.80 -3.66 -8.20
CA GLY A 207 13.31 -3.11 -6.94
C GLY A 207 13.32 -4.19 -5.86
N LEU A 208 13.72 -3.81 -4.64
CA LEU A 208 14.06 -4.74 -3.55
C LEU A 208 15.11 -5.76 -4.00
N ARG A 209 16.06 -5.33 -4.84
CA ARG A 209 16.98 -6.24 -5.56
C ARG A 209 17.88 -7.07 -4.63
N LEU A 210 18.15 -6.54 -3.45
CA LEU A 210 19.04 -7.17 -2.47
C LEU A 210 18.29 -7.95 -1.38
N THR A 211 17.00 -8.27 -1.55
CA THR A 211 16.25 -8.97 -0.50
C THR A 211 16.39 -10.49 -0.53
N GLU A 212 17.02 -11.07 -1.55
CA GLU A 212 17.16 -12.52 -1.70
C GLU A 212 15.82 -13.24 -1.58
N SER A 213 14.83 -12.76 -2.34
CA SER A 213 13.43 -13.21 -2.26
C SER A 213 13.06 -14.21 -3.34
N GLY A 214 14.04 -14.87 -3.97
CA GLY A 214 13.82 -15.86 -5.03
C GLY A 214 13.13 -17.13 -4.55
N SER A 215 13.07 -18.12 -5.43
CA SER A 215 12.49 -19.41 -5.12
C SER A 215 13.42 -20.29 -4.27
N VAL A 216 12.83 -21.25 -3.56
CA VAL A 216 13.55 -22.27 -2.80
C VAL A 216 12.83 -23.61 -2.89
N LYS A 217 13.60 -24.66 -3.17
CA LYS A 217 13.16 -26.05 -3.06
C LYS A 217 13.56 -26.59 -1.70
N ILE A 218 12.61 -27.21 -1.03
CA ILE A 218 12.77 -27.85 0.28
C ILE A 218 12.60 -29.35 0.07
N SER A 219 13.63 -30.14 0.38
CA SER A 219 13.65 -31.59 0.15
C SER A 219 14.27 -32.31 1.33
N GLU A 220 13.48 -33.09 2.06
CA GLU A 220 13.94 -33.85 3.23
C GLU A 220 14.61 -32.99 4.31
N VAL A 221 14.12 -31.75 4.51
CA VAL A 221 14.64 -30.85 5.55
C VAL A 221 14.10 -31.28 6.90
N ARG A 222 14.99 -31.62 7.82
CA ARG A 222 14.68 -32.26 9.10
C ARG A 222 14.79 -31.27 10.23
N VAL A 223 13.78 -31.29 11.10
CA VAL A 223 13.73 -30.49 12.31
C VAL A 223 13.19 -31.38 13.44
N PRO A 224 13.73 -31.33 14.67
CA PRO A 224 13.21 -32.11 15.80
C PRO A 224 11.73 -31.82 16.08
N TRP A 225 10.99 -32.82 16.56
CA TRP A 225 9.59 -32.66 16.96
C TRP A 225 9.42 -31.58 18.07
N GLU A 226 10.39 -31.45 18.97
CA GLU A 226 10.40 -30.40 20.01
C GLU A 226 10.47 -28.96 19.47
N ASP A 227 10.87 -28.79 18.21
CA ASP A 227 10.94 -27.51 17.51
C ASP A 227 9.65 -27.19 16.72
N ALA A 228 8.65 -28.07 16.74
CA ALA A 228 7.31 -27.78 16.22
C ALA A 228 6.63 -26.73 17.11
N LEU A 229 6.65 -25.47 16.71
CA LEU A 229 6.23 -24.35 17.55
C LEU A 229 4.74 -24.40 17.89
N GLY A 230 4.43 -24.46 19.19
CA GLY A 230 3.05 -24.48 19.68
C GLY A 230 2.39 -25.85 19.60
N TRP A 231 3.17 -26.92 19.41
CA TRP A 231 2.70 -28.30 19.40
C TRP A 231 3.16 -29.06 20.65
N ASP A 232 2.34 -29.99 21.11
CA ASP A 232 2.75 -31.04 22.04
C ASP A 232 3.48 -32.10 21.22
N PHE A 233 4.80 -32.17 21.38
CA PHE A 233 5.66 -33.01 20.54
C PHE A 233 5.53 -34.51 20.85
N GLU A 234 5.10 -34.88 22.06
CA GLU A 234 4.86 -36.27 22.44
C GLU A 234 3.55 -36.78 21.82
N LYS A 235 2.50 -35.96 21.90
CA LYS A 235 1.19 -36.29 21.32
C LYS A 235 1.12 -36.02 19.82
N LYS A 236 2.02 -35.19 19.29
CA LYS A 236 2.04 -34.70 17.91
C LYS A 236 0.72 -34.00 17.55
N GLU A 237 0.26 -33.14 18.45
CA GLU A 237 -1.00 -32.36 18.30
C GLU A 237 -0.80 -30.87 18.61
N PRO A 238 -1.59 -29.95 18.02
CA PRO A 238 -1.53 -28.53 18.33
C PRO A 238 -1.88 -28.24 19.80
N ASP A 239 -1.02 -27.51 20.53
CA ASP A 239 -1.35 -27.05 21.87
C ASP A 239 -2.35 -25.89 21.79
N SER A 240 -3.58 -26.16 22.23
CA SER A 240 -4.65 -25.16 22.26
C SER A 240 -4.30 -23.88 23.05
N ARG A 241 -3.45 -23.98 24.07
CA ARG A 241 -3.02 -22.83 24.88
C ARG A 241 -2.09 -21.90 24.11
N ALA A 242 -1.34 -22.46 23.15
CA ALA A 242 -0.43 -21.73 22.29
C ALA A 242 -1.13 -21.23 21.02
N LEU A 243 -1.85 -22.12 20.30
CA LEU A 243 -2.31 -21.88 18.93
C LEU A 243 -3.79 -21.55 18.79
N LYS A 244 -4.65 -21.90 19.77
CA LYS A 244 -6.10 -21.60 19.73
C LYS A 244 -6.46 -20.36 20.55
N VAL A 245 -5.58 -19.36 20.56
CA VAL A 245 -5.78 -18.05 21.21
C VAL A 245 -5.54 -16.90 20.22
N PRO A 246 -6.20 -15.73 20.39
CA PRO A 246 -5.99 -14.59 19.49
C PRO A 246 -4.54 -14.14 19.37
N PHE A 247 -3.72 -14.29 20.41
CA PHE A 247 -2.31 -13.91 20.44
C PHE A 247 -1.48 -14.59 19.33
N ALA A 248 -1.72 -15.88 19.05
CA ALA A 248 -1.02 -16.63 18.00
C ALA A 248 -1.22 -16.03 16.60
N SER A 249 -2.27 -15.23 16.40
CA SER A 249 -2.60 -14.59 15.14
C SER A 249 -1.98 -13.20 14.95
N LEU A 250 -1.09 -12.78 15.86
CA LEU A 250 -0.41 -11.47 15.83
C LEU A 250 0.75 -11.39 14.83
N LEU A 251 1.24 -12.53 14.30
CA LEU A 251 2.25 -12.55 13.23
C LEU A 251 1.83 -11.67 12.04
N LEU A 252 0.56 -11.75 11.65
CA LEU A 252 0.04 -11.00 10.50
C LEU A 252 0.02 -9.48 10.76
N PRO A 253 -0.61 -8.95 11.84
CA PRO A 253 -0.48 -7.54 12.18
C PRO A 253 0.98 -7.06 12.31
N ALA A 254 1.85 -7.85 12.95
CA ALA A 254 3.26 -7.47 13.11
C ALA A 254 3.97 -7.29 11.76
N ILE A 255 3.85 -8.25 10.84
CA ILE A 255 4.52 -8.12 9.52
C ILE A 255 3.93 -7.00 8.66
N GLN A 256 2.61 -6.74 8.76
CA GLN A 256 1.99 -5.66 7.99
C GLN A 256 2.43 -4.28 8.50
N LEU A 257 2.66 -4.12 9.81
CA LEU A 257 3.26 -2.91 10.37
C LEU A 257 4.71 -2.73 9.90
N VAL A 258 5.48 -3.82 9.87
CA VAL A 258 6.85 -3.84 9.31
C VAL A 258 6.84 -3.32 7.87
N PHE A 259 5.99 -3.86 6.98
CA PHE A 259 5.91 -3.38 5.60
C PHE A 259 5.51 -1.91 5.50
N SER A 260 4.58 -1.46 6.34
CA SER A 260 4.15 -0.07 6.31
C SER A 260 5.27 0.90 6.66
N ASN A 261 6.12 0.53 7.62
CA ASN A 261 7.32 1.28 7.96
C ASN A 261 8.40 1.22 6.86
N PHE A 262 8.44 0.15 6.05
CA PHE A 262 9.30 0.09 4.87
C PHE A 262 8.91 1.16 3.86
N TYR A 263 7.61 1.26 3.56
CA TYR A 263 7.10 2.21 2.58
C TYR A 263 7.33 3.65 3.05
N LEU A 264 7.07 3.91 4.33
CA LEU A 264 7.29 5.21 4.96
C LEU A 264 8.76 5.60 4.94
N GLY A 265 9.66 4.68 5.30
CA GLY A 265 11.11 4.93 5.31
C GLY A 265 11.66 5.27 3.92
N ILE A 266 11.23 4.53 2.89
CA ILE A 266 11.60 4.82 1.49
C ILE A 266 11.13 6.21 1.08
N ALA A 267 9.88 6.57 1.38
CA ALA A 267 9.30 7.85 1.02
C ALA A 267 9.96 9.04 1.73
N LEU A 268 10.28 8.88 3.02
CA LEU A 268 11.05 9.87 3.78
C LEU A 268 12.47 10.03 3.21
N GLY A 269 13.12 8.93 2.82
CA GLY A 269 14.40 8.93 2.12
C GLY A 269 14.32 9.68 0.79
N ALA A 270 13.26 9.45 0.02
CA ALA A 270 13.02 10.10 -1.26
C ALA A 270 12.82 11.59 -1.16
N GLN A 271 11.99 12.05 -0.23
CA GLN A 271 11.81 13.48 0.00
C GLN A 271 13.14 14.16 0.39
N ARG A 272 13.93 13.55 1.30
CA ARG A 272 15.22 14.10 1.73
C ARG A 272 16.22 14.19 0.58
N TYR A 273 16.32 13.13 -0.22
CA TYR A 273 17.19 13.10 -1.37
C TYR A 273 16.80 14.17 -2.39
N ALA A 274 15.52 14.20 -2.77
CA ALA A 274 14.99 15.19 -3.71
C ALA A 274 15.25 16.61 -3.22
N ALA A 275 15.02 16.91 -1.94
CA ALA A 275 15.28 18.23 -1.37
C ALA A 275 16.75 18.64 -1.51
N LYS A 276 17.70 17.73 -1.21
CA LYS A 276 19.14 17.97 -1.39
C LYS A 276 19.49 18.22 -2.85
N TYR A 277 18.90 17.47 -3.77
CA TYR A 277 19.09 17.67 -5.21
C TYR A 277 18.53 19.02 -5.66
N THR A 278 17.31 19.39 -5.24
CA THR A 278 16.69 20.67 -5.58
C THR A 278 17.50 21.87 -5.13
N LEU A 279 18.07 21.82 -3.92
CA LEU A 279 18.92 22.88 -3.38
C LEU A 279 20.22 23.10 -4.17
N SER A 280 20.72 22.07 -4.86
CA SER A 280 22.07 22.08 -5.47
C SER A 280 22.08 21.97 -6.99
N GLY A 281 21.03 21.43 -7.60
CA GLY A 281 21.03 20.99 -9.00
C GLY A 281 19.81 21.38 -9.84
N THR A 282 18.67 21.71 -9.22
CA THR A 282 17.46 22.12 -9.96
C THR A 282 17.52 23.59 -10.35
N ARG A 283 17.11 23.89 -11.60
CA ARG A 283 17.04 25.26 -12.14
C ARG A 283 15.60 25.75 -12.12
N ALA A 284 15.42 27.06 -11.92
CA ALA A 284 14.13 27.73 -12.11
C ALA A 284 13.62 27.58 -13.55
N TRP A 285 12.31 27.68 -13.74
CA TRP A 285 11.70 27.56 -15.06
C TRP A 285 11.74 28.92 -15.80
N PRO A 286 12.34 29.00 -17.00
CA PRO A 286 12.59 30.28 -17.65
C PRO A 286 11.37 30.90 -18.35
N PHE A 287 10.21 30.22 -18.36
CA PHE A 287 9.03 30.62 -19.12
C PHE A 287 7.75 30.63 -18.26
N GLY A 288 7.85 30.99 -16.98
CA GLY A 288 6.73 30.97 -16.02
C GLY A 288 5.89 32.26 -15.96
N GLY A 289 6.31 33.34 -16.63
CA GLY A 289 5.68 34.66 -16.56
C GLY A 289 6.14 35.47 -15.34
N ASP A 290 6.26 34.84 -14.18
CA ASP A 290 6.97 35.34 -12.98
C ASP A 290 8.25 34.52 -12.76
N ASN A 291 9.23 34.75 -13.63
CA ASN A 291 10.46 33.96 -13.66
C ASN A 291 11.30 34.17 -12.39
N LYS A 292 11.67 33.07 -11.73
CA LYS A 292 12.54 33.09 -10.55
C LYS A 292 14.00 32.86 -10.91
N GLU A 293 14.90 33.27 -10.02
CA GLU A 293 16.33 32.95 -10.17
C GLU A 293 16.63 31.51 -9.72
N LYS A 294 15.90 31.01 -8.71
CA LYS A 294 16.13 29.71 -8.09
C LYS A 294 14.88 28.84 -8.09
N ALA A 295 15.08 27.53 -8.28
CA ALA A 295 14.01 26.54 -8.17
C ALA A 295 13.32 26.56 -6.79
N THR A 296 14.04 26.95 -5.74
CA THR A 296 13.52 27.07 -4.37
C THR A 296 12.51 28.21 -4.18
N GLU A 297 12.37 29.08 -5.17
CA GLU A 297 11.43 30.21 -5.15
C GLU A 297 10.18 29.94 -6.02
N GLU A 298 10.17 28.82 -6.74
CA GLU A 298 9.05 28.41 -7.59
C GLU A 298 7.88 27.91 -6.74
N PHE A 299 6.72 28.56 -6.85
CA PHE A 299 5.58 28.25 -6.00
C PHE A 299 5.11 26.79 -6.14
N TYR A 300 5.17 26.21 -7.33
CA TYR A 300 4.74 24.84 -7.58
C TYR A 300 5.73 23.80 -7.01
N ILE A 301 7.02 24.13 -6.92
CA ILE A 301 8.01 23.29 -6.24
C ILE A 301 7.77 23.32 -4.74
N LEU A 302 7.54 24.51 -4.17
CA LEU A 302 7.23 24.68 -2.75
C LEU A 302 5.90 24.01 -2.36
N GLU A 303 4.86 24.15 -3.18
CA GLU A 303 3.57 23.46 -3.01
C GLU A 303 3.79 21.95 -2.95
N ARG A 304 4.53 21.40 -3.91
CA ARG A 304 4.72 19.96 -4.02
C ARG A 304 5.49 19.39 -2.82
N TYR A 305 6.56 20.06 -2.37
CA TYR A 305 7.24 19.68 -1.12
C TYR A 305 6.34 19.83 0.10
N GLY A 306 5.51 20.88 0.16
CA GLY A 306 4.51 21.07 1.21
C GLY A 306 3.51 19.91 1.27
N ASN A 307 3.01 19.48 0.12
CA ASN A 307 2.12 18.32 0.00
C ASN A 307 2.79 17.04 0.50
N PHE A 308 4.01 16.74 0.02
CA PHE A 308 4.78 15.58 0.47
C PHE A 308 5.01 15.60 1.98
N HIS A 309 5.47 16.73 2.51
CA HIS A 309 5.79 16.87 3.93
C HIS A 309 4.56 16.68 4.82
N ALA A 310 3.42 17.26 4.44
CA ALA A 310 2.18 17.14 5.20
C ALA A 310 1.69 15.68 5.26
N HIS A 311 1.69 14.98 4.11
CA HIS A 311 1.25 13.58 4.05
C HIS A 311 2.23 12.64 4.75
N LEU A 312 3.53 12.86 4.63
CA LEU A 312 4.54 12.08 5.34
C LEU A 312 4.43 12.28 6.86
N ARG A 313 4.20 13.50 7.34
CA ARG A 313 3.95 13.74 8.77
C ARG A 313 2.71 13.00 9.27
N ALA A 314 1.62 13.01 8.50
CA ALA A 314 0.41 12.27 8.84
C ALA A 314 0.65 10.75 8.86
N ALA A 315 1.38 10.24 7.86
CA ALA A 315 1.75 8.83 7.75
C ALA A 315 2.69 8.38 8.89
N THR A 316 3.66 9.20 9.29
CA THR A 316 4.50 8.95 10.46
C THR A 316 3.67 8.92 11.74
N ALA A 317 2.81 9.92 11.96
CA ALA A 317 1.98 9.98 13.17
C ALA A 317 1.07 8.76 13.34
N ILE A 318 0.45 8.28 12.25
CA ILE A 318 -0.40 7.07 12.33
C ILE A 318 0.45 5.80 12.53
N ALA A 319 1.64 5.71 11.93
CA ALA A 319 2.55 4.59 12.09
C ALA A 319 3.06 4.48 13.53
N ASP A 320 3.51 5.60 14.11
CA ASP A 320 3.95 5.69 15.51
C ASP A 320 2.82 5.27 16.46
N ARG A 321 1.61 5.76 16.20
CA ARG A 321 0.43 5.41 17.00
C ARG A 321 0.12 3.92 16.95
N ALA A 322 0.19 3.29 15.77
CA ALA A 322 0.00 1.85 15.63
C ALA A 322 1.14 1.04 16.27
N GLY A 323 2.38 1.53 16.20
CA GLY A 323 3.52 0.95 16.93
C GLY A 323 3.27 0.91 18.44
N GLN A 324 2.76 2.01 19.01
CA GLN A 324 2.38 2.07 20.43
C GLN A 324 1.26 1.08 20.79
N GLU A 325 0.29 0.85 19.89
CA GLU A 325 -0.75 -0.17 20.10
C GLU A 325 -0.18 -1.60 20.07
N VAL A 326 0.72 -1.89 19.12
CA VAL A 326 1.44 -3.18 19.11
C VAL A 326 2.20 -3.36 20.42
N ASP A 327 2.95 -2.35 20.86
CA ASP A 327 3.70 -2.39 22.11
C ASP A 327 2.82 -2.66 23.32
N ALA A 328 1.67 -1.97 23.41
CA ALA A 328 0.73 -2.17 24.50
C ALA A 328 0.24 -3.62 24.53
N ILE A 329 -0.15 -4.17 23.38
CA ILE A 329 -0.62 -5.56 23.26
C ILE A 329 0.48 -6.55 23.65
N PHE A 330 1.69 -6.42 23.12
CA PHE A 330 2.81 -7.32 23.45
C PHE A 330 3.25 -7.20 24.92
N ARG A 331 3.26 -5.98 25.49
CA ARG A 331 3.59 -5.75 26.90
C ARG A 331 2.55 -6.35 27.84
N GLN A 332 1.27 -6.21 27.52
CA GLN A 332 0.17 -6.65 28.37
C GLN A 332 -0.08 -8.16 28.28
N TYR A 333 -0.01 -8.72 27.07
CA TYR A 333 -0.44 -10.09 26.79
C TYR A 333 0.70 -11.04 26.43
N GLY A 334 1.92 -10.54 26.20
CA GLY A 334 3.10 -11.38 25.94
C GLY A 334 3.55 -12.21 27.15
N GLY A 335 4.50 -13.11 26.93
CA GLY A 335 5.08 -13.94 27.99
C GLY A 335 4.49 -15.34 28.04
N ASN A 336 3.74 -15.66 29.10
CA ASN A 336 3.26 -17.02 29.40
C ASN A 336 1.87 -17.31 28.78
N PHE A 337 1.39 -18.55 28.89
CA PHE A 337 0.09 -18.94 28.34
C PHE A 337 -1.10 -18.19 28.96
N GLU A 338 -1.05 -17.90 30.27
CA GLU A 338 -2.15 -17.25 30.96
C GLU A 338 -2.33 -15.79 30.51
N SER A 339 -1.23 -15.04 30.31
CA SER A 339 -1.31 -13.68 29.78
C SER A 339 -1.76 -13.67 28.33
N ARG A 340 -1.22 -14.56 27.47
CA ARG A 340 -1.59 -14.64 26.04
C ARG A 340 -3.07 -14.96 25.85
N ALA A 341 -3.63 -15.83 26.68
CA ALA A 341 -5.05 -16.21 26.61
C ALA A 341 -6.02 -15.07 26.99
N LYS A 342 -5.54 -14.03 27.67
CA LYS A 342 -6.36 -12.86 28.05
C LYS A 342 -6.60 -11.90 26.88
N LEU A 343 -5.79 -11.94 25.83
CA LEU A 343 -6.02 -11.13 24.64
C LEU A 343 -7.33 -11.56 23.97
N THR A 344 -8.29 -10.65 23.88
CA THR A 344 -9.57 -10.95 23.24
C THR A 344 -9.47 -10.87 21.71
N ALA A 345 -10.39 -11.55 21.02
CA ALA A 345 -10.51 -11.43 19.57
C ALA A 345 -10.82 -9.99 19.12
N ARG A 346 -11.50 -9.21 19.98
CA ARG A 346 -11.82 -7.81 19.74
C ARG A 346 -10.58 -6.94 19.75
N GLU A 347 -9.78 -6.98 20.81
CA GLU A 347 -8.54 -6.19 20.92
C GLU A 347 -7.55 -6.52 19.80
N ARG A 348 -7.42 -7.82 19.46
CA ARG A 348 -6.63 -8.24 18.30
C ARG A 348 -7.19 -7.64 16.99
N GLY A 349 -8.50 -7.60 16.84
CA GLY A 349 -9.18 -7.01 15.68
C GLY A 349 -8.95 -5.51 15.57
N GLU A 350 -9.06 -4.78 16.67
CA GLU A 350 -8.79 -3.34 16.78
C GLU A 350 -7.31 -3.03 16.45
N LEU A 351 -6.37 -3.85 16.93
CA LEU A 351 -4.97 -3.74 16.53
C LEU A 351 -4.79 -3.95 15.01
N ALA A 352 -5.44 -4.97 14.45
CA ALA A 352 -5.37 -5.22 13.01
C ALA A 352 -5.96 -4.07 12.18
N GLU A 353 -6.96 -3.36 12.70
CA GLU A 353 -7.53 -2.16 12.08
C GLU A 353 -6.53 -1.00 12.05
N TRP A 354 -5.83 -0.74 13.18
CA TRP A 354 -4.74 0.24 13.22
C TRP A 354 -3.67 -0.06 12.17
N VAL A 355 -3.18 -1.31 12.16
CA VAL A 355 -2.14 -1.73 11.22
C VAL A 355 -2.62 -1.64 9.76
N ALA A 356 -3.85 -2.05 9.47
CA ALA A 356 -4.42 -1.94 8.13
C ALA A 356 -4.54 -0.47 7.68
N SER A 357 -4.92 0.43 8.60
CA SER A 357 -5.01 1.88 8.34
C SER A 357 -3.65 2.46 7.99
N VAL A 358 -2.62 2.15 8.78
CA VAL A 358 -1.24 2.58 8.49
C VAL A 358 -0.79 2.06 7.14
N LYS A 359 -1.08 0.80 6.82
CA LYS A 359 -0.70 0.22 5.53
C LYS A 359 -1.32 0.95 4.35
N VAL A 360 -2.60 1.31 4.42
CA VAL A 360 -3.26 2.08 3.36
C VAL A 360 -2.60 3.45 3.20
N VAL A 361 -2.46 4.19 4.31
CA VAL A 361 -1.90 5.56 4.28
C VAL A 361 -0.45 5.58 3.80
N THR A 362 0.39 4.67 4.29
CA THR A 362 1.81 4.60 3.90
C THR A 362 1.98 4.12 2.47
N THR A 363 1.12 3.23 1.96
CA THR A 363 1.13 2.84 0.53
C THR A 363 0.83 4.04 -0.36
N ASP A 364 -0.24 4.78 -0.07
CA ASP A 364 -0.66 5.94 -0.88
C ASP A 364 0.38 7.06 -0.83
N THR A 365 0.85 7.36 0.37
CA THR A 365 1.84 8.42 0.61
C THR A 365 3.16 8.07 -0.04
N SER A 366 3.63 6.83 0.08
CA SER A 366 4.91 6.43 -0.50
C SER A 366 4.90 6.50 -2.01
N LEU A 367 3.89 5.94 -2.68
CA LEU A 367 3.76 6.01 -4.14
C LEU A 367 3.70 7.45 -4.64
N ARG A 368 2.92 8.31 -3.96
CA ARG A 368 2.81 9.73 -4.30
C ARG A 368 4.16 10.43 -4.20
N VAL A 369 4.86 10.27 -3.07
CA VAL A 369 6.12 10.96 -2.83
C VAL A 369 7.18 10.44 -3.79
N THR A 370 7.37 9.11 -3.86
CA THR A 370 8.45 8.54 -4.68
C THR A 370 8.23 8.82 -6.15
N SER A 371 7.00 8.76 -6.69
CA SER A 371 6.76 9.16 -8.08
C SER A 371 6.91 10.67 -8.28
N GLY A 372 6.43 11.46 -7.32
CA GLY A 372 6.35 12.91 -7.46
C GLY A 372 7.69 13.64 -7.28
N VAL A 373 8.74 13.00 -6.74
CA VAL A 373 10.05 13.66 -6.59
C VAL A 373 10.63 14.14 -7.93
N PHE A 374 10.33 13.46 -9.04
CA PHE A 374 10.80 13.89 -10.37
C PHE A 374 10.21 15.23 -10.83
N GLU A 375 9.03 15.60 -10.33
CA GLU A 375 8.40 16.89 -10.65
C GLU A 375 9.16 18.07 -10.04
N VAL A 376 9.88 17.83 -8.92
CA VAL A 376 10.65 18.86 -8.20
C VAL A 376 12.14 18.81 -8.51
N THR A 377 12.68 17.69 -8.98
CA THR A 377 14.09 17.54 -9.38
C THR A 377 14.33 17.81 -10.87
N GLY A 378 13.30 17.63 -11.71
CA GLY A 378 13.32 17.97 -13.13
C GLY A 378 14.16 17.03 -14.01
N ALA A 379 14.11 17.23 -15.32
CA ALA A 379 14.60 16.26 -16.31
C ALA A 379 16.08 15.86 -16.17
N LYS A 380 16.97 16.69 -15.59
CA LYS A 380 18.37 16.30 -15.40
C LYS A 380 18.52 15.17 -14.37
N ALA A 381 17.59 15.09 -13.41
CA ALA A 381 17.59 14.06 -12.40
C ALA A 381 17.37 12.66 -13.00
N THR A 382 16.83 12.58 -14.23
CA THR A 382 16.64 11.32 -14.94
C THR A 382 17.88 10.80 -15.68
N SER A 383 19.01 11.50 -15.63
CA SER A 383 20.26 10.97 -16.19
C SER A 383 20.69 9.70 -15.47
N GLN A 384 21.22 8.68 -16.16
CA GLN A 384 21.63 7.41 -15.52
C GLN A 384 22.60 7.56 -14.35
N LYS A 385 23.34 8.68 -14.24
CA LYS A 385 24.20 8.96 -13.09
C LYS A 385 23.41 9.33 -11.83
N ILE A 386 22.25 9.97 -11.99
CA ILE A 386 21.41 10.52 -10.90
C ILE A 386 20.18 9.63 -10.68
N LEU A 387 19.60 9.11 -11.76
CA LEU A 387 18.41 8.27 -11.79
C LEU A 387 18.56 7.01 -10.93
N VAL A 388 19.77 6.45 -10.79
CA VAL A 388 19.96 5.22 -9.99
C VAL A 388 19.67 5.48 -8.49
N GLU A 389 19.71 6.72 -8.01
CA GLU A 389 19.28 7.06 -6.63
C GLU A 389 17.76 7.19 -6.49
N GLU A 390 17.10 7.83 -7.46
CA GLU A 390 15.65 8.11 -7.42
C GLU A 390 14.81 6.90 -7.88
N ASP A 391 15.23 6.22 -8.94
CA ASP A 391 14.61 5.01 -9.49
C ASP A 391 14.71 3.83 -8.50
N HIS A 392 15.81 3.72 -7.74
CA HIS A 392 15.91 2.70 -6.68
C HIS A 392 14.80 2.85 -5.64
N GLN A 393 14.50 4.07 -5.18
CA GLN A 393 13.46 4.30 -4.18
C GLN A 393 12.07 4.03 -4.74
N ILE A 394 11.82 4.46 -5.97
CA ILE A 394 10.53 4.24 -6.65
C ILE A 394 10.29 2.76 -6.90
N THR A 395 11.26 2.08 -7.51
CA THR A 395 11.14 0.66 -7.83
C THR A 395 11.08 -0.20 -6.56
N ASN A 396 11.79 0.18 -5.49
CA ASN A 396 11.62 -0.45 -4.18
C ASN A 396 10.21 -0.27 -3.66
N THR A 397 9.64 0.94 -3.69
CA THR A 397 8.25 1.18 -3.26
C THR A 397 7.27 0.38 -4.11
N MET A 398 7.40 0.38 -5.44
CA MET A 398 6.53 -0.39 -6.32
C MET A 398 6.62 -1.90 -6.06
N ALA A 399 7.83 -2.44 -5.93
CA ALA A 399 8.06 -3.85 -5.63
C ALA A 399 7.51 -4.21 -4.24
N SER A 400 7.69 -3.34 -3.25
CA SER A 400 7.26 -3.59 -1.88
C SER A 400 5.75 -3.56 -1.73
N VAL A 401 5.05 -2.59 -2.33
CA VAL A 401 3.57 -2.48 -2.25
C VAL A 401 2.86 -3.65 -2.96
N ALA A 402 3.51 -4.27 -3.95
CA ALA A 402 2.98 -5.45 -4.65
C ALA A 402 2.90 -6.71 -3.76
N HIS A 403 3.61 -6.75 -2.63
CA HIS A 403 3.69 -7.92 -1.75
C HIS A 403 2.33 -8.34 -1.15
N SER A 404 1.36 -7.43 -1.04
CA SER A 404 0.02 -7.76 -0.54
C SER A 404 -1.02 -6.79 -1.10
N PRO A 405 -2.16 -7.28 -1.63
CA PRO A 405 -3.04 -6.49 -2.47
C PRO A 405 -3.68 -5.38 -1.67
N TYR A 406 -3.36 -4.14 -2.05
CA TYR A 406 -3.84 -2.88 -1.49
C TYR A 406 -5.37 -2.84 -1.30
N ILE A 407 -6.12 -3.37 -2.27
CA ILE A 407 -7.59 -3.46 -2.25
C ILE A 407 -8.12 -4.24 -1.04
N ARG A 408 -7.38 -5.26 -0.57
CA ARG A 408 -7.80 -6.08 0.58
C ARG A 408 -7.70 -5.31 1.90
N GLY A 409 -6.74 -4.40 2.03
CA GLY A 409 -6.60 -3.53 3.21
C GLY A 409 -7.77 -2.56 3.34
N ARG A 410 -8.14 -1.89 2.24
CA ARG A 410 -9.34 -1.04 2.19
C ARG A 410 -10.62 -1.83 2.49
N ASN A 411 -10.78 -3.03 1.91
CA ASN A 411 -11.94 -3.88 2.20
C ASN A 411 -11.99 -4.39 3.66
N GLN A 412 -10.85 -4.66 4.30
CA GLN A 412 -10.83 -5.03 5.73
C GLN A 412 -11.30 -3.87 6.61
N LEU A 413 -10.85 -2.65 6.35
CA LEU A 413 -11.31 -1.44 7.06
C LEU A 413 -12.81 -1.20 6.87
N ILE A 414 -13.32 -1.40 5.65
CA ILE A 414 -14.74 -1.27 5.31
C ILE A 414 -15.58 -2.35 6.03
N VAL A 415 -15.13 -3.61 6.05
CA VAL A 415 -15.87 -4.69 6.73
C VAL A 415 -15.90 -4.49 8.25
N ILE A 416 -14.81 -4.03 8.85
CA ILE A 416 -14.73 -3.78 10.30
C ILE A 416 -15.62 -2.58 10.69
N ASN A 417 -15.55 -1.47 9.95
CA ASN A 417 -16.30 -0.25 10.26
C ASN A 417 -17.80 -0.32 9.90
N ILE A 418 -18.20 -1.04 8.85
CA ILE A 418 -19.61 -1.12 8.43
C ILE A 418 -20.35 -2.30 9.09
N LYS A 419 -19.71 -3.46 9.27
CA LYS A 419 -20.41 -4.68 9.78
C LYS A 419 -20.20 -4.95 11.26
N GLY A 420 -19.31 -4.23 11.95
CA GLY A 420 -18.99 -4.45 13.37
C GLY A 420 -18.59 -5.89 13.71
N SER A 421 -18.14 -6.66 12.71
CA SER A 421 -17.97 -8.10 12.83
C SER A 421 -16.51 -8.49 13.07
N SER A 422 -16.11 -8.57 14.34
CA SER A 422 -15.36 -9.75 14.75
C SER A 422 -16.29 -10.95 14.53
N ARG A 423 -15.85 -11.99 13.84
CA ARG A 423 -16.62 -13.23 13.70
C ARG A 423 -16.71 -13.90 15.08
N GLU A 424 -17.69 -13.52 15.88
CA GLU A 424 -18.11 -14.29 17.06
C GLU A 424 -19.20 -15.28 16.63
N GLY A 425 -18.91 -16.56 16.84
CA GLY A 425 -19.86 -17.64 16.65
C GLY A 425 -21.07 -17.50 17.58
N LEU A 426 -22.21 -17.97 17.07
CA LEU A 426 -23.51 -18.19 17.69
C LEU A 426 -23.49 -18.32 19.24
N ALA A 427 -23.96 -17.31 19.98
CA ALA A 427 -24.38 -17.45 21.37
C ALA A 427 -25.48 -16.43 21.77
N GLY A 428 -26.43 -16.89 22.60
CA GLY A 428 -27.78 -16.33 22.81
C GLY A 428 -27.92 -14.97 23.52
N LYS A 429 -29.16 -14.45 23.46
CA LYS A 429 -29.60 -13.09 23.86
C LYS A 429 -29.20 -12.65 25.27
N ASP A 430 -29.16 -13.53 26.26
CA ASP A 430 -28.94 -13.16 27.67
C ASP A 430 -27.52 -12.67 27.99
N ARG A 431 -26.51 -13.00 27.17
CA ARG A 431 -25.15 -12.53 27.39
C ARG A 431 -24.94 -11.08 26.90
N ARG A 432 -25.77 -10.59 25.97
CA ARG A 432 -25.66 -9.24 25.39
C ARG A 432 -25.92 -8.14 26.41
N GLU A 433 -26.87 -8.32 27.31
CA GLU A 433 -27.15 -7.31 28.35
C GLU A 433 -26.06 -7.25 29.42
N ARG A 434 -25.44 -8.39 29.75
CA ARG A 434 -24.36 -8.46 30.75
C ARG A 434 -23.06 -7.84 30.23
N VAL A 435 -22.73 -8.06 28.96
CA VAL A 435 -21.57 -7.44 28.27
C VAL A 435 -21.80 -5.94 28.07
N LYS A 436 -23.02 -5.51 27.75
CA LYS A 436 -23.36 -4.08 27.63
C LYS A 436 -23.15 -3.32 28.95
N ARG A 437 -23.58 -3.91 30.07
CA ARG A 437 -23.36 -3.33 31.41
C ARG A 437 -21.88 -3.29 31.83
N GLN A 438 -21.08 -4.30 31.46
CA GLN A 438 -19.63 -4.28 31.73
C GLN A 438 -18.88 -3.28 30.84
N SER A 439 -19.27 -3.15 29.57
CA SER A 439 -18.75 -2.13 28.63
C SER A 439 -19.04 -0.71 29.14
N GLU A 440 -20.28 -0.43 29.54
CA GLU A 440 -20.70 0.88 30.05
C GLU A 440 -20.00 1.27 31.36
N GLN A 441 -19.56 0.29 32.16
CA GLN A 441 -18.82 0.52 33.40
C GLN A 441 -17.32 0.72 33.15
N HIS A 442 -16.77 0.07 32.11
CA HIS A 442 -15.37 0.21 31.69
C HIS A 442 -15.12 1.54 30.94
N ASP A 443 -16.07 1.96 30.11
CA ASP A 443 -16.04 3.24 29.38
C ASP A 443 -16.10 4.47 30.31
N ARG A 444 -16.60 4.32 31.55
CA ARG A 444 -16.58 5.39 32.56
C ARG A 444 -15.24 5.57 33.28
N MET A 445 -14.34 4.58 33.23
CA MET A 445 -13.02 4.65 33.89
C MET A 445 -11.91 5.19 32.98
N LEU A 446 -12.05 5.06 31.66
CA LEU A 446 -11.06 5.51 30.69
C LEU A 446 -11.50 6.85 30.08
N GLY A 447 -10.96 7.94 30.62
CA GLY A 447 -11.24 9.30 30.16
C GLY A 447 -11.11 9.45 28.63
N THR A 448 -12.21 9.88 28.01
CA THR A 448 -12.32 10.46 26.66
C THR A 448 -11.33 9.93 25.60
N ARG A 449 -11.60 8.72 25.08
CA ARG A 449 -11.17 8.36 23.72
C ARG A 449 -12.14 8.98 22.71
N PHE A 450 -11.60 9.68 21.72
CA PHE A 450 -12.34 10.16 20.55
C PHE A 450 -12.96 8.95 19.84
N SER A 451 -14.24 8.68 20.07
CA SER A 451 -15.02 7.80 19.21
C SER A 451 -15.58 8.64 18.07
N LEU A 452 -15.20 8.36 16.83
CA LEU A 452 -15.96 8.87 15.68
C LEU A 452 -17.44 8.47 15.90
N PRO A 453 -18.39 9.42 15.77
CA PRO A 453 -19.81 9.09 15.89
C PRO A 453 -20.13 7.93 14.96
N ARG A 454 -20.76 6.87 15.50
CA ARG A 454 -21.39 5.87 14.65
C ARG A 454 -22.41 6.61 13.81
N GLU A 455 -22.27 6.51 12.49
CA GLU A 455 -23.08 7.15 11.43
C GLU A 455 -22.55 8.49 10.90
N LEU A 456 -21.40 8.43 10.22
CA LEU A 456 -21.25 9.15 8.95
C LEU A 456 -21.48 8.12 7.83
N ASP A 457 -22.74 7.78 7.58
CA ASP A 457 -23.13 6.96 6.42
C ASP A 457 -23.02 7.85 5.17
N VAL A 458 -21.79 7.96 4.64
CA VAL A 458 -21.55 8.66 3.39
C VAL A 458 -22.07 7.76 2.27
N SER A 459 -23.17 8.17 1.64
CA SER A 459 -23.81 7.38 0.61
C SER A 459 -22.82 7.06 -0.52
N ALA A 460 -22.96 5.87 -1.13
CA ALA A 460 -22.11 5.44 -2.24
C ALA A 460 -22.14 6.45 -3.40
N GLU A 461 -23.25 7.17 -3.54
CA GLU A 461 -23.47 8.24 -4.50
C GLU A 461 -22.58 9.46 -4.19
N LEU A 462 -22.52 9.91 -2.93
CA LEU A 462 -21.67 11.05 -2.54
C LEU A 462 -20.18 10.70 -2.68
N GLN A 463 -19.81 9.48 -2.31
CA GLN A 463 -18.42 9.01 -2.45
C GLN A 463 -18.01 8.85 -3.92
N SER A 464 -18.90 8.33 -4.77
CA SER A 464 -18.63 8.18 -6.21
C SER A 464 -18.52 9.54 -6.90
N LEU A 465 -19.35 10.50 -6.48
CA LEU A 465 -19.29 11.86 -6.98
C LEU A 465 -17.98 12.55 -6.55
N ALA A 466 -17.58 12.46 -5.28
CA ALA A 466 -16.31 13.01 -4.80
C ALA A 466 -15.10 12.42 -5.53
N GLN A 467 -15.11 11.11 -5.79
CA GLN A 467 -14.06 10.46 -6.56
C GLN A 467 -14.04 10.94 -8.02
N LEU A 468 -15.22 11.08 -8.65
CA LEU A 468 -15.32 11.64 -10.01
C LEU A 468 -14.74 13.07 -10.06
N TYR A 469 -14.95 13.87 -9.02
CA TYR A 469 -14.31 15.17 -8.91
C TYR A 469 -12.78 15.03 -8.89
N ASP A 470 -12.22 14.23 -8.00
CA ASP A 470 -10.76 14.04 -7.91
C ASP A 470 -10.16 13.52 -9.23
N ASP A 471 -10.82 12.58 -9.90
CA ASP A 471 -10.31 11.95 -11.12
C ASP A 471 -10.28 12.93 -12.30
N TYR A 472 -11.30 13.79 -12.42
CA TYR A 472 -11.51 14.61 -13.62
C TYR A 472 -11.24 16.11 -13.39
N THR A 473 -11.39 16.67 -12.20
CA THR A 473 -11.19 18.12 -11.98
C THR A 473 -9.74 18.44 -11.60
N MET A 474 -9.10 17.61 -10.78
CA MET A 474 -7.73 17.87 -10.30
C MET A 474 -6.64 17.56 -11.35
N HIS A 475 -6.94 16.74 -12.37
CA HIS A 475 -5.92 16.16 -13.25
C HIS A 475 -6.09 16.44 -14.75
N SER A 476 -7.27 16.87 -15.21
CA SER A 476 -7.57 16.84 -16.66
C SER A 476 -7.25 18.13 -17.43
N ASN A 477 -6.95 19.25 -16.75
CA ASN A 477 -6.79 20.59 -17.36
C ASN A 477 -7.93 20.99 -18.31
N LEU A 478 -9.13 20.39 -18.15
CA LEU A 478 -10.30 20.70 -18.95
C LEU A 478 -11.20 21.66 -18.17
N PRO A 479 -11.38 22.92 -18.64
CA PRO A 479 -12.12 23.97 -17.91
C PRO A 479 -13.57 23.61 -17.56
N LEU A 480 -14.12 22.59 -18.23
CA LEU A 480 -15.47 22.10 -18.04
C LEU A 480 -15.69 21.59 -16.61
N PHE A 481 -14.67 20.96 -16.05
CA PHE A 481 -14.73 20.32 -14.74
C PHE A 481 -14.58 21.33 -13.58
N ASP A 482 -13.94 22.47 -13.82
CA ASP A 482 -13.78 23.54 -12.82
C ASP A 482 -15.10 24.24 -12.48
N THR A 483 -16.05 24.23 -13.43
CA THR A 483 -17.36 24.88 -13.26
C THR A 483 -18.38 24.01 -12.50
N LEU A 484 -18.07 22.73 -12.30
CA LEU A 484 -19.00 21.72 -11.83
C LEU A 484 -19.42 21.88 -10.34
N PRO A 485 -18.52 22.23 -9.39
CA PRO A 485 -18.92 22.46 -8.00
C PRO A 485 -19.95 23.58 -7.87
N ASN A 486 -19.81 24.64 -8.68
CA ASN A 486 -20.74 25.78 -8.67
C ASN A 486 -22.14 25.41 -9.17
N LEU A 487 -22.24 24.47 -10.11
CA LEU A 487 -23.53 23.97 -10.61
C LEU A 487 -24.22 23.02 -9.63
N GLN A 488 -23.46 22.24 -8.85
CA GLN A 488 -24.00 21.39 -7.78
C GLN A 488 -24.49 22.20 -6.57
N MET A 489 -23.89 23.36 -6.29
CA MET A 489 -24.29 24.23 -5.17
C MET A 489 -25.54 25.06 -5.45
N ARG A 490 -26.00 25.15 -6.71
CA ARG A 490 -27.24 25.82 -7.10
C ARG A 490 -28.40 24.82 -7.16
N ASP A 491 -29.64 25.30 -7.11
CA ASP A 491 -30.83 24.51 -7.45
C ASP A 491 -30.81 24.16 -8.96
N SER A 492 -29.98 23.19 -9.31
CA SER A 492 -29.80 22.73 -10.69
C SER A 492 -30.99 21.90 -11.16
N ILE A 493 -31.23 21.88 -12.47
CA ILE A 493 -32.32 21.07 -13.03
C ILE A 493 -32.18 19.58 -12.68
N GLY A 494 -33.30 18.91 -12.41
CA GLY A 494 -33.29 17.50 -12.01
C GLY A 494 -32.61 16.57 -13.03
N PHE A 495 -32.63 16.91 -14.31
CA PHE A 495 -31.91 16.16 -15.36
C PHE A 495 -30.39 16.12 -15.11
N PHE A 496 -29.77 17.25 -14.77
CA PHE A 496 -28.33 17.32 -14.48
C PHE A 496 -27.95 16.46 -13.28
N GLN A 497 -28.73 16.52 -12.21
CA GLN A 497 -28.45 15.77 -10.98
C GLN A 497 -28.43 14.25 -11.21
N HIS A 498 -29.34 13.73 -12.03
CA HIS A 498 -29.35 12.32 -12.38
C HIS A 498 -28.22 11.95 -13.36
N ALA A 499 -27.93 12.80 -14.35
CA ALA A 499 -26.88 12.55 -15.33
C ALA A 499 -25.48 12.46 -14.70
N ILE A 500 -25.13 13.41 -13.82
CA ILE A 500 -23.83 13.41 -13.13
C ILE A 500 -23.71 12.24 -12.13
N LYS A 501 -24.80 11.89 -11.42
CA LYS A 501 -24.83 10.71 -10.55
C LYS A 501 -24.60 9.43 -11.35
N ALA A 502 -25.30 9.26 -12.48
CA ALA A 502 -25.11 8.12 -13.36
C ALA A 502 -23.65 7.97 -13.81
N ALA A 503 -23.04 9.05 -14.31
CA ALA A 503 -21.63 9.03 -14.74
C ALA A 503 -20.67 8.73 -13.57
N SER A 504 -20.90 9.33 -12.39
CA SER A 504 -20.07 9.09 -11.19
C SER A 504 -20.11 7.64 -10.73
N LEU A 505 -21.31 7.04 -10.67
CA LEU A 505 -21.52 5.66 -10.28
C LEU A 505 -20.97 4.69 -11.31
N ALA A 506 -21.10 4.98 -12.61
CA ALA A 506 -20.54 4.17 -13.68
C ALA A 506 -19.00 4.17 -13.65
N SER A 507 -18.39 5.34 -13.44
CA SER A 507 -16.94 5.47 -13.28
C SER A 507 -16.45 4.66 -12.08
N ALA A 508 -17.08 4.85 -10.91
CA ALA A 508 -16.74 4.13 -9.68
C ALA A 508 -16.97 2.61 -9.83
N ALA A 509 -18.05 2.19 -10.48
CA ALA A 509 -18.34 0.78 -10.75
C ALA A 509 -17.24 0.10 -11.57
N ARG A 510 -16.70 0.79 -12.58
CA ARG A 510 -15.60 0.26 -13.42
C ARG A 510 -14.29 0.21 -12.67
N GLN A 511 -13.92 1.30 -11.99
CA GLN A 511 -12.67 1.36 -11.23
C GLN A 511 -12.64 0.35 -10.09
N ARG A 512 -13.78 0.10 -9.44
CA ARG A 512 -13.90 -0.79 -8.27
C ARG A 512 -14.37 -2.20 -8.61
N LEU A 513 -14.68 -2.48 -9.88
CA LEU A 513 -15.26 -3.75 -10.35
C LEU A 513 -16.52 -4.17 -9.56
N GLN A 514 -17.41 -3.21 -9.28
CA GLN A 514 -18.63 -3.41 -8.50
C GLN A 514 -19.88 -3.34 -9.39
N SER A 515 -20.41 -4.49 -9.80
CA SER A 515 -21.61 -4.58 -10.65
C SER A 515 -22.86 -3.95 -10.03
N GLY A 516 -22.98 -3.97 -8.69
CA GLY A 516 -24.08 -3.33 -7.98
C GLY A 516 -24.13 -1.81 -8.14
N LEU A 517 -22.97 -1.15 -8.26
CA LEU A 517 -22.91 0.29 -8.56
C LEU A 517 -23.30 0.58 -10.02
N MET A 518 -22.98 -0.33 -10.95
CA MET A 518 -23.38 -0.18 -12.35
C MET A 518 -24.90 -0.25 -12.51
N ALA A 519 -25.58 -1.13 -11.75
CA ALA A 519 -27.04 -1.20 -11.75
C ALA A 519 -27.69 0.12 -11.29
N LYS A 520 -27.17 0.72 -10.21
CA LYS A 520 -27.58 2.05 -9.74
C LYS A 520 -27.27 3.15 -10.76
N ALA A 521 -26.11 3.08 -11.42
CA ALA A 521 -25.73 4.02 -12.46
C ALA A 521 -26.72 4.00 -13.63
N SER A 522 -27.14 2.81 -14.07
CA SER A 522 -28.17 2.63 -15.11
C SER A 522 -29.55 3.14 -14.67
N GLU A 523 -29.92 2.98 -13.39
CA GLU A 523 -31.16 3.52 -12.84
C GLU A 523 -31.19 5.06 -12.88
N GLU A 524 -30.13 5.70 -12.38
CA GLU A 524 -29.95 7.16 -12.43
C GLU A 524 -29.94 7.66 -13.88
N TYR A 525 -29.30 6.93 -14.81
CA TYR A 525 -29.33 7.27 -16.22
C TYR A 525 -30.75 7.22 -16.80
N GLY A 526 -31.52 6.17 -16.47
CA GLY A 526 -32.93 6.06 -16.86
C GLY A 526 -33.77 7.24 -16.38
N GLN A 527 -33.54 7.71 -15.15
CA GLN A 527 -34.19 8.90 -14.59
C GLN A 527 -33.78 10.19 -15.32
N ALA A 528 -32.51 10.31 -15.73
CA ALA A 528 -32.04 11.44 -16.54
C ALA A 528 -32.75 11.47 -17.91
N ILE A 529 -32.80 10.34 -18.62
CA ILE A 529 -33.46 10.24 -19.93
C ILE A 529 -34.97 10.54 -19.83
N ALA A 530 -35.64 10.11 -18.76
CA ALA A 530 -37.05 10.44 -18.55
C ALA A 530 -37.30 11.96 -18.41
N LYS A 531 -36.30 12.71 -17.91
CA LYS A 531 -36.41 14.16 -17.64
C LYS A 531 -35.89 15.05 -18.77
N VAL A 532 -35.00 14.55 -19.64
CA VAL A 532 -34.34 15.36 -20.68
C VAL A 532 -35.32 16.02 -21.64
N ASN A 533 -36.36 15.30 -22.08
CA ASN A 533 -37.35 15.82 -23.03
C ASN A 533 -38.20 16.95 -22.44
N ALA A 534 -38.53 16.86 -21.14
CA ALA A 534 -39.25 17.93 -20.45
C ALA A 534 -38.36 19.17 -20.30
N ALA A 535 -37.09 18.97 -19.91
CA ALA A 535 -36.13 20.06 -19.76
C ALA A 535 -35.85 20.79 -21.08
N LEU A 536 -35.77 20.06 -22.20
CA LEU A 536 -35.54 20.64 -23.54
C LEU A 536 -36.74 21.41 -24.12
N ARG A 537 -37.97 21.13 -23.64
CA ARG A 537 -39.19 21.82 -24.09
C ARG A 537 -39.46 23.12 -23.34
N ASP A 538 -38.81 23.32 -22.20
CA ASP A 538 -38.91 24.54 -21.43
C ASP A 538 -37.92 25.57 -21.98
N GLU A 539 -38.46 26.60 -22.65
CA GLU A 539 -37.63 27.64 -23.26
C GLU A 539 -36.82 28.45 -22.25
N SER A 540 -37.24 28.49 -20.97
CA SER A 540 -36.54 29.20 -19.90
C SER A 540 -35.28 28.47 -19.42
N LEU A 541 -35.23 27.14 -19.60
CA LEU A 541 -34.09 26.30 -19.18
C LEU A 541 -32.99 26.22 -20.23
N VAL A 542 -33.24 26.68 -21.47
CA VAL A 542 -32.25 26.70 -22.56
C VAL A 542 -31.00 27.51 -22.19
N GLU A 543 -31.17 28.56 -21.38
CA GLU A 543 -30.09 29.44 -20.94
C GLU A 543 -29.33 28.90 -19.70
N ASP A 544 -29.87 27.87 -19.04
CA ASP A 544 -29.28 27.30 -17.82
C ASP A 544 -28.09 26.38 -18.15
N ASP A 545 -26.93 26.68 -17.58
CA ASP A 545 -25.69 25.90 -17.74
C ASP A 545 -25.84 24.44 -17.28
N SER A 546 -26.72 24.16 -16.33
CA SER A 546 -26.99 22.80 -15.87
C SER A 546 -27.68 21.94 -16.94
N LEU A 547 -28.42 22.54 -17.89
CA LEU A 547 -28.97 21.80 -19.03
C LEU A 547 -27.86 21.30 -19.96
N LEU A 548 -26.94 22.19 -20.33
CA LEU A 548 -25.80 21.83 -21.18
C LEU A 548 -24.88 20.81 -20.49
N SER A 549 -24.59 21.04 -19.21
CA SER A 549 -23.77 20.12 -18.39
C SER A 549 -24.44 18.76 -18.21
N GLY A 550 -25.77 18.72 -18.03
CA GLY A 550 -26.51 17.46 -17.91
C GLY A 550 -26.43 16.61 -19.17
N ILE A 551 -26.52 17.25 -20.35
CA ILE A 551 -26.38 16.55 -21.63
C ILE A 551 -24.96 16.01 -21.77
N PHE A 552 -23.95 16.79 -21.38
CA PHE A 552 -22.56 16.35 -21.37
C PHE A 552 -22.37 15.10 -20.49
N TRP A 553 -22.86 15.12 -19.24
CA TRP A 553 -22.69 14.00 -18.31
C TRP A 553 -23.47 12.75 -18.71
N ALA A 554 -24.64 12.91 -19.35
CA ALA A 554 -25.34 11.79 -19.97
C ALA A 554 -24.48 11.12 -21.05
N GLY A 555 -23.82 11.91 -21.90
CA GLY A 555 -22.85 11.40 -22.88
C GLY A 555 -21.64 10.72 -22.24
N MET A 556 -21.11 11.27 -21.14
CA MET A 556 -20.01 10.64 -20.40
C MET A 556 -20.39 9.28 -19.82
N PHE A 557 -21.62 9.11 -19.31
CA PHE A 557 -22.13 7.81 -18.88
C PHE A 557 -22.12 6.80 -20.03
N GLU A 558 -22.59 7.17 -21.23
CA GLU A 558 -22.60 6.28 -22.39
C GLU A 558 -21.19 5.82 -22.78
N VAL A 559 -20.22 6.74 -22.76
CA VAL A 559 -18.80 6.43 -23.01
C VAL A 559 -18.26 5.48 -21.94
N LEU A 560 -18.61 5.72 -20.68
CA LEU A 560 -18.19 4.89 -19.56
C LEU A 560 -18.82 3.50 -19.60
N VAL A 561 -19.99 3.29 -20.20
CA VAL A 561 -20.65 1.97 -20.23
C VAL A 561 -20.38 1.20 -21.52
N THR A 562 -19.85 1.84 -22.58
CA THR A 562 -19.51 1.13 -23.82
C THR A 562 -18.24 0.27 -23.66
N ASP A 563 -18.36 -1.04 -23.88
CA ASP A 563 -17.23 -1.97 -23.94
C ASP A 563 -16.52 -1.90 -25.30
N ARG A 564 -15.48 -1.06 -25.39
CA ARG A 564 -14.65 -0.93 -26.61
C ARG A 564 -13.65 -2.09 -26.84
N VAL A 565 -13.65 -3.14 -26.01
CA VAL A 565 -12.58 -4.18 -26.04
C VAL A 565 -13.08 -5.61 -26.29
N ALA A 566 -14.40 -5.87 -26.36
CA ALA A 566 -14.90 -7.26 -26.43
C ALA A 566 -15.47 -7.71 -27.80
N ASN A 567 -15.95 -6.80 -28.66
CA ASN A 567 -16.62 -7.20 -29.89
C ASN A 567 -16.00 -6.49 -31.10
N ASN A 568 -15.43 -7.29 -32.03
CA ASN A 568 -14.95 -6.89 -33.37
C ASN A 568 -16.08 -6.38 -34.30
N THR A 569 -17.08 -5.68 -33.75
CA THR A 569 -18.13 -5.05 -34.55
C THR A 569 -17.58 -3.71 -35.05
N PRO A 570 -17.54 -3.45 -36.37
CA PRO A 570 -17.23 -2.14 -36.89
C PRO A 570 -18.17 -1.10 -36.26
N PRO A 571 -17.73 0.15 -36.04
CA PRO A 571 -18.62 1.19 -35.56
C PRO A 571 -19.83 1.25 -36.49
N ASP A 572 -21.02 1.07 -35.92
CA ASP A 572 -22.25 1.49 -36.58
C ASP A 572 -22.01 2.88 -37.19
N VAL A 573 -22.37 2.98 -38.47
CA VAL A 573 -22.19 4.10 -39.40
C VAL A 573 -22.86 5.40 -38.89
N HIS A 574 -23.52 5.39 -37.74
CA HIS A 574 -24.06 6.56 -37.04
C HIS A 574 -23.15 7.06 -35.89
N GLY A 575 -21.85 7.20 -36.17
CA GLY A 575 -20.79 7.65 -35.27
C GLY A 575 -20.92 9.08 -34.73
N CYS A 576 -21.93 9.32 -33.89
CA CYS A 576 -21.95 10.38 -32.90
C CYS A 576 -22.91 9.98 -31.76
N HIS A 577 -22.42 9.94 -30.51
CA HIS A 577 -23.27 9.66 -29.35
C HIS A 577 -24.47 10.64 -29.33
N PRO A 578 -25.71 10.18 -29.13
CA PRO A 578 -26.92 11.01 -29.21
C PRO A 578 -26.82 12.31 -28.40
N HIS A 579 -26.20 12.23 -27.22
CA HIS A 579 -26.03 13.37 -26.32
C HIS A 579 -24.95 14.37 -26.78
N ILE A 580 -23.90 13.95 -27.49
CA ILE A 580 -22.91 14.88 -28.06
C ILE A 580 -23.55 15.73 -29.17
N ASN A 581 -24.35 15.10 -30.03
CA ASN A 581 -25.17 15.83 -31.01
C ASN A 581 -26.15 16.79 -30.35
N GLY A 582 -26.79 16.35 -29.26
CA GLY A 582 -27.67 17.20 -28.45
C GLY A 582 -26.95 18.40 -27.85
N ALA A 583 -25.74 18.21 -27.32
CA ALA A 583 -24.91 19.30 -26.76
C ALA A 583 -24.51 20.31 -27.85
N LEU A 584 -24.11 19.83 -29.04
CA LEU A 584 -23.80 20.69 -30.18
C LEU A 584 -25.03 21.49 -30.66
N ALA A 585 -26.20 20.86 -30.72
CA ALA A 585 -27.44 21.54 -31.09
C ALA A 585 -27.86 22.59 -30.04
N LEU A 586 -27.68 22.31 -28.76
CA LEU A 586 -27.96 23.26 -27.68
C LEU A 586 -26.97 24.42 -27.69
N LEU A 587 -25.68 24.17 -27.92
CA LEU A 587 -24.65 25.21 -28.13
C LEU A 587 -25.02 26.12 -29.31
N GLN A 588 -25.50 25.56 -30.42
CA GLN A 588 -25.99 26.33 -31.57
C GLN A 588 -27.19 27.21 -31.21
N LEU A 589 -28.14 26.68 -30.46
CA LEU A 589 -29.34 27.41 -30.04
C LEU A 589 -28.98 28.57 -29.11
N ARG A 590 -28.11 28.32 -28.11
CA ARG A 590 -27.60 29.32 -27.17
C ARG A 590 -26.81 30.40 -27.88
N ALA A 591 -25.95 30.03 -28.84
CA ALA A 591 -25.23 30.98 -29.68
C ALA A 591 -26.16 31.89 -30.50
N LYS A 592 -27.24 31.36 -31.09
CA LYS A 592 -28.26 32.16 -31.80
C LYS A 592 -28.98 33.16 -30.90
N ARG A 593 -29.04 32.90 -29.60
CA ARG A 593 -29.59 33.80 -28.57
C ARG A 593 -28.53 34.76 -27.98
N ASN A 594 -27.33 34.81 -28.55
CA ASN A 594 -26.18 35.57 -28.01
C ASN A 594 -25.78 35.17 -26.58
N LEU A 595 -26.03 33.92 -26.17
CA LEU A 595 -25.59 33.37 -24.90
C LEU A 595 -24.22 32.72 -25.05
N VAL A 596 -23.27 33.13 -24.21
CA VAL A 596 -21.89 32.65 -24.20
C VAL A 596 -21.40 32.56 -22.75
N THR A 597 -21.62 31.43 -22.08
CA THR A 597 -21.10 31.19 -20.73
C THR A 597 -19.76 30.48 -20.75
N GLU A 598 -19.08 30.38 -19.60
CA GLU A 598 -17.87 29.57 -19.47
C GLU A 598 -18.16 28.08 -19.72
N MET A 599 -19.36 27.60 -19.36
CA MET A 599 -19.83 26.24 -19.64
C MET A 599 -19.98 26.00 -21.15
N ASP A 600 -20.51 26.97 -21.91
CA ASP A 600 -20.58 26.90 -23.38
C ASP A 600 -19.17 26.77 -23.99
N LYS A 601 -18.24 27.61 -23.56
CA LYS A 601 -16.84 27.60 -24.04
C LYS A 601 -16.14 26.28 -23.72
N ALA A 602 -16.25 25.82 -22.48
CA ALA A 602 -15.58 24.63 -22.02
C ALA A 602 -16.11 23.36 -22.70
N THR A 603 -17.43 23.24 -22.85
CA THR A 603 -18.07 22.13 -23.56
C THR A 603 -17.64 22.11 -25.04
N PHE A 604 -17.58 23.27 -25.69
CA PHE A 604 -17.12 23.37 -27.07
C PHE A 604 -15.65 22.97 -27.24
N VAL A 605 -14.76 23.45 -26.37
CA VAL A 605 -13.33 23.10 -26.39
C VAL A 605 -13.14 21.59 -26.20
N PHE A 606 -13.88 20.98 -25.27
CA PHE A 606 -13.86 19.53 -25.05
C PHE A 606 -14.28 18.75 -26.29
N ILE A 607 -15.40 19.12 -26.91
CA ILE A 607 -15.91 18.46 -28.13
C ILE A 607 -14.88 18.63 -29.26
N ARG A 608 -14.30 19.82 -29.44
CA ARG A 608 -13.25 20.05 -30.45
C ARG A 608 -12.01 19.19 -30.19
N HIS A 609 -11.56 19.10 -28.94
CA HIS A 609 -10.37 18.34 -28.56
C HIS A 609 -10.56 16.84 -28.85
N THR A 610 -11.69 16.27 -28.41
CA THR A 610 -12.01 14.85 -28.65
C THR A 610 -12.12 14.52 -30.15
N MET A 611 -12.61 15.46 -30.97
CA MET A 611 -12.66 15.29 -32.43
C MET A 611 -11.27 15.37 -33.09
N MET A 612 -10.37 16.25 -32.65
CA MET A 612 -9.00 16.35 -33.20
C MET A 612 -8.15 15.11 -32.90
N HIS A 613 -8.38 14.45 -31.76
CA HIS A 613 -7.63 13.26 -31.38
C HIS A 613 -8.12 11.95 -32.05
N GLY A 614 -9.06 12.01 -32.99
CA GLY A 614 -9.49 10.85 -33.77
C GLY A 614 -10.15 9.74 -32.95
N LEU A 615 -10.59 10.04 -31.72
CA LEU A 615 -11.25 9.11 -30.82
C LEU A 615 -12.73 8.89 -31.23
N GLY A 616 -12.97 8.49 -32.48
CA GLY A 616 -14.21 7.86 -32.93
C GLY A 616 -15.32 8.76 -33.52
N TYR A 617 -14.99 9.84 -34.23
CA TYR A 617 -16.03 10.73 -34.81
C TYR A 617 -15.82 11.02 -36.29
N ASN A 618 -16.66 10.45 -37.15
CA ASN A 618 -16.85 10.88 -38.54
C ASN A 618 -18.04 11.86 -38.55
N SER A 619 -17.83 13.10 -38.11
CA SER A 619 -18.91 14.07 -38.04
C SER A 619 -19.23 14.69 -39.40
N ASN A 620 -20.51 14.74 -39.73
CA ASN A 620 -21.08 15.61 -40.78
C ASN A 620 -20.53 17.04 -40.65
N ALA A 621 -19.69 17.44 -41.61
CA ALA A 621 -19.06 18.76 -41.72
C ALA A 621 -20.03 19.96 -41.88
N PHE A 622 -21.35 19.74 -41.80
CA PHE A 622 -22.38 20.75 -42.06
C PHE A 622 -22.78 21.55 -40.80
N ILE A 623 -22.84 20.89 -39.63
CA ILE A 623 -23.23 21.52 -38.35
C ILE A 623 -22.12 22.47 -37.85
N LEU A 624 -20.85 22.09 -38.04
CA LEU A 624 -19.70 22.92 -37.70
C LEU A 624 -19.51 24.13 -38.63
N ARG A 625 -19.85 24.02 -39.93
CA ARG A 625 -19.87 25.19 -40.82
C ARG A 625 -20.89 26.23 -40.37
N GLY A 626 -22.04 25.80 -39.84
CA GLY A 626 -23.04 26.71 -39.27
C GLY A 626 -22.55 27.45 -38.01
N LEU A 627 -21.76 26.78 -37.15
CA LEU A 627 -21.14 27.37 -35.95
C LEU A 627 -19.92 28.25 -36.28
N GLN A 628 -19.17 27.91 -37.34
CA GLN A 628 -18.07 28.73 -37.82
C GLN A 628 -18.54 30.10 -38.31
N VAL A 629 -19.73 30.22 -38.90
CA VAL A 629 -20.02 31.38 -39.75
C VAL A 629 -20.71 32.56 -39.05
N SER A 630 -21.40 32.42 -37.91
CA SER A 630 -22.39 33.45 -37.56
C SER A 630 -22.29 34.20 -36.23
N LEU A 631 -21.27 34.06 -35.38
CA LEU A 631 -21.06 34.98 -34.22
C LEU A 631 -19.72 34.76 -33.50
N TRP A 632 -19.16 33.54 -33.53
CA TRP A 632 -17.96 33.20 -32.75
C TRP A 632 -16.62 33.56 -33.43
N ILE A 633 -16.57 33.70 -34.76
CA ILE A 633 -15.42 34.31 -35.45
C ILE A 633 -15.23 35.76 -34.99
N GLN A 634 -16.30 36.51 -34.72
CA GLN A 634 -16.21 37.88 -34.20
C GLN A 634 -15.59 37.95 -32.79
N TRP A 635 -15.57 36.85 -32.05
CA TRP A 635 -14.89 36.75 -30.76
C TRP A 635 -13.40 36.43 -30.93
N CYS A 636 -13.04 35.50 -31.83
CA CYS A 636 -11.65 35.21 -32.17
C CYS A 636 -10.92 36.41 -32.81
N GLU A 637 -11.65 37.37 -33.39
CA GLU A 637 -11.08 38.61 -33.94
C GLU A 637 -10.98 39.76 -32.90
N LYS A 638 -11.55 39.59 -31.69
CA LYS A 638 -11.56 40.61 -30.62
C LYS A 638 -10.66 40.28 -29.41
N GLN A 639 -10.18 39.05 -29.30
CA GLN A 639 -9.08 38.64 -28.41
C GLN A 639 -7.78 38.67 -29.23
#